data_AF-A0A830B7Z2-F1
#
_entry.id   AF-A0A830B7Z2-F1
#
_cell.length_a   1.000
_cell.length_b   1.000
_cell.length_c   1.000
_cell.angle_alpha   90.00
_cell.angle_beta   90.00
_cell.angle_gamma   90.00
#
_symmetry.space_group_name_H-M   'P 1'
#
loop_
_entity.id
_entity.type
_entity.pdbx_description
1 polymer ?
#
loop_
_entity_poly.entity_id
_entity_poly.type
_entity_poly.pdbx_seq_one_letter_code
_entity_poly.pdbx_strand_id
1 'polypeptide(L)'
;MITFSRISALINHFRPPKRISLLHTFAAAVDQSGPLLSLLELAIETHSFKLGLQAHARAQLLGLTQHSLIAQKLIFSYSHFKRPNDAHLVFDSILVKNPHICNTLLSGYGKNQLLLESLGLFREMCENSILPFPDDFTFSIMFKIVGDFGEVSYGKMVQCWGVKLGLVLDNVVGNSLISMYDRCGCFDDCLKMFDEMPLRNASSYNALISGFARANVENVNNSFGKYKLWDFVRGMQNEGLEFDTFTISTLLPFCDKFCHGAELHSYIVRNGFDSDVHLGCCLIDMYSKNGRVDLGRKVFGKLQIKNVFTWTAMINGHAHCGEFDEALFLFREMQGINGVGPNKVSLVAILPACSSLAGLLGAKQIHGFAIRREINHELTLCNALIDTYSKCGSLSYANRVFEHECVHKDAISWGSIISGYGLHGQGRMAVTLFDKMLENKIEPVISVIVGVLSACCKSGLINDGMRIYDKIMNAYKIEPTVEMCACVVDMFGQSGDLKRALDFINSMRVEPGPSVWGALLSASAVHGNTEMHEVAYKSLVRLEPDNSSNYVSLSNLYAASKKWDVVARVRTVMKERGLRKVPGCSWISINSTTHNFYVADKSHPCSGSIHTMLDGLVSAMKLNCYSPDFVCFMEVLE
;
A
#
# COMPACT_ATOMS: atom_id res chain seq x y z
N MET A 1 8.81 -18.30 43.04
CA MET A 1 8.38 -19.58 43.67
C MET A 1 6.94 -19.52 44.22
N ILE A 2 6.00 -18.83 43.55
CA ILE A 2 4.56 -18.87 43.85
C ILE A 2 3.80 -18.73 42.52
N THR A 3 3.87 -19.73 41.65
CA THR A 3 3.02 -19.83 40.44
C THR A 3 2.82 -21.28 39.98
N PHE A 4 2.95 -22.27 40.88
CA PHE A 4 2.74 -23.69 40.55
C PHE A 4 1.51 -24.33 41.23
N SER A 5 0.77 -23.62 42.09
CA SER A 5 -0.32 -24.22 42.88
C SER A 5 -1.73 -24.12 42.28
N ARG A 6 -1.94 -23.40 41.16
CA ARG A 6 -3.27 -23.28 40.52
C ARG A 6 -3.51 -24.18 39.31
N ILE A 7 -2.50 -24.92 38.86
CA ILE A 7 -2.62 -25.85 37.72
C ILE A 7 -3.05 -27.26 38.18
N SER A 8 -2.81 -27.63 39.45
CA SER A 8 -3.18 -28.95 39.99
C SER A 8 -4.69 -29.11 40.27
N ALA A 9 -5.43 -28.01 40.46
CA ALA A 9 -6.87 -28.07 40.77
C ALA A 9 -7.77 -28.32 39.54
N LEU A 10 -7.25 -28.13 38.31
CA LEU A 10 -8.00 -28.35 37.07
C LEU A 10 -7.85 -29.76 36.50
N ILE A 11 -6.80 -30.49 36.89
CA ILE A 11 -6.54 -31.86 36.41
C ILE A 11 -7.51 -32.88 37.04
N ASN A 12 -8.05 -32.60 38.23
CA ASN A 12 -8.94 -33.52 38.93
C ASN A 12 -10.42 -33.50 38.45
N HIS A 13 -10.79 -32.63 37.51
CA HIS A 13 -12.14 -32.64 36.93
C HIS A 13 -12.28 -33.50 35.66
N PHE A 14 -11.19 -34.08 35.15
CA PHE A 14 -11.16 -34.92 33.94
C PHE A 14 -10.97 -36.42 34.27
N ARG A 15 -11.89 -37.01 35.05
CA ARG A 15 -12.09 -38.47 35.05
C ARG A 15 -13.43 -38.79 34.41
N PRO A 16 -13.52 -39.81 33.53
CA PRO A 16 -14.82 -40.24 33.01
C PRO A 16 -15.64 -40.84 34.17
N PRO A 17 -16.93 -40.51 34.32
CA PRO A 17 -17.76 -41.25 35.26
C PRO A 17 -17.97 -42.67 34.73
N LYS A 18 -17.88 -43.63 35.65
CA LYS A 18 -18.17 -45.06 35.44
C LYS A 18 -19.53 -45.24 34.77
N ARG A 19 -19.62 -46.24 33.88
CA ARG A 19 -20.83 -46.82 33.27
C ARG A 19 -22.07 -46.62 34.15
N ILE A 20 -22.98 -45.78 33.71
CA ILE A 20 -24.38 -45.76 34.16
C ILE A 20 -25.24 -45.95 32.90
N SER A 21 -26.20 -46.86 33.04
CA SER A 21 -27.03 -47.49 32.02
C SER A 21 -27.68 -46.52 31.03
N LEU A 22 -27.46 -46.81 29.74
CA LEU A 22 -28.31 -46.43 28.62
C LEU A 22 -29.72 -47.04 28.78
N LEU A 23 -30.70 -46.35 28.20
CA LEU A 23 -32.14 -46.70 28.07
C LEU A 23 -33.02 -46.16 29.20
N HIS A 24 -33.37 -44.87 29.14
CA HIS A 24 -34.71 -44.31 29.35
C HIS A 24 -34.60 -42.79 29.51
N THR A 25 -34.76 -42.03 28.41
CA THR A 25 -35.23 -40.62 28.38
C THR A 25 -35.15 -40.10 26.93
N PHE A 26 -35.94 -40.69 26.02
CA PHE A 26 -36.00 -40.26 24.62
C PHE A 26 -37.26 -39.45 24.27
N ALA A 27 -37.97 -38.89 25.25
CA ALA A 27 -39.31 -38.32 24.99
C ALA A 27 -39.61 -36.93 25.59
N ALA A 28 -38.61 -36.18 26.08
CA ALA A 28 -38.86 -34.82 26.61
C ALA A 28 -37.79 -33.77 26.24
N ALA A 29 -37.04 -33.98 25.17
CA ALA A 29 -36.18 -32.95 24.59
C ALA A 29 -36.95 -32.21 23.48
N VAL A 30 -37.73 -31.20 23.87
CA VAL A 30 -38.00 -30.08 22.96
C VAL A 30 -36.63 -29.55 22.51
N ASP A 31 -36.42 -29.39 21.21
CA ASP A 31 -35.11 -29.17 20.57
C ASP A 31 -34.35 -27.94 21.12
N GLN A 32 -33.63 -28.12 22.23
CA GLN A 32 -32.83 -27.07 22.89
C GLN A 32 -31.49 -26.81 22.16
N SER A 33 -31.25 -27.46 21.02
CA SER A 33 -30.05 -27.25 20.21
C SER A 33 -30.07 -25.88 19.52
N GLY A 34 -31.23 -25.45 18.99
CA GLY A 34 -31.40 -24.18 18.29
C GLY A 34 -31.00 -22.95 19.11
N PRO A 35 -31.57 -22.75 20.32
CA PRO A 35 -31.20 -21.62 21.20
C PRO A 35 -29.72 -21.59 21.59
N LEU A 36 -29.09 -22.76 21.68
CA LEU A 36 -27.67 -22.87 22.01
C LEU A 36 -26.79 -22.52 20.80
N LEU A 37 -27.18 -22.94 19.61
CA LEU A 37 -26.51 -22.59 18.35
C LEU A 37 -26.59 -21.09 18.07
N SER A 38 -27.72 -20.43 18.38
CA SER A 38 -27.85 -18.97 18.28
C SER A 38 -27.03 -18.23 19.33
N LEU A 39 -26.91 -18.77 20.55
CA LEU A 39 -26.06 -18.19 21.58
C LEU A 39 -24.58 -18.25 21.21
N LEU A 40 -24.15 -19.35 20.59
CA LEU A 40 -22.80 -19.49 20.05
C LEU A 40 -22.54 -18.53 18.88
N GLU A 41 -23.50 -18.37 17.97
CA GLU A 41 -23.44 -17.37 16.88
C GLU A 41 -23.27 -15.96 17.45
N LEU A 42 -24.12 -15.58 18.40
CA LEU A 42 -24.07 -14.28 19.06
C LEU A 42 -22.74 -14.06 19.78
N ALA A 43 -22.18 -15.09 20.42
CA ALA A 43 -20.88 -14.99 21.06
C ALA A 43 -19.77 -14.67 20.03
N ILE A 44 -19.82 -15.28 18.84
CA ILE A 44 -18.87 -15.05 17.76
C ILE A 44 -19.03 -13.62 17.20
N GLU A 45 -20.26 -13.21 16.90
CA GLU A 45 -20.58 -11.89 16.34
C GLU A 45 -20.22 -10.75 17.30
N THR A 46 -20.50 -10.94 18.60
CA THR A 46 -20.17 -9.95 19.65
C THR A 46 -18.74 -10.06 20.17
N HIS A 47 -17.95 -10.98 19.64
CA HIS A 47 -16.60 -11.32 20.13
C HIS A 47 -16.55 -11.54 21.66
N SER A 48 -17.61 -12.10 22.25
CA SER A 48 -17.73 -12.30 23.69
C SER A 48 -17.36 -13.72 24.11
N PHE A 49 -16.10 -13.87 24.54
CA PHE A 49 -15.59 -15.16 25.04
C PHE A 49 -16.39 -15.70 26.24
N LYS A 50 -16.87 -14.80 27.12
CA LYS A 50 -17.69 -15.17 28.29
C LYS A 50 -19.01 -15.81 27.88
N LEU A 51 -19.67 -15.29 26.84
CA LEU A 51 -20.90 -15.89 26.30
C LEU A 51 -20.61 -17.27 25.70
N GLY A 52 -19.48 -17.42 24.99
CA GLY A 52 -19.03 -18.72 24.47
C GLY A 52 -18.83 -19.77 25.57
N LEU A 53 -18.20 -19.40 26.69
CA LEU A 53 -18.04 -20.30 27.85
C LEU A 53 -19.37 -20.68 28.50
N GLN A 54 -20.30 -19.74 28.62
CA GLN A 54 -21.64 -20.01 29.16
C GLN A 54 -22.42 -20.98 28.25
N ALA A 55 -22.32 -20.80 26.94
CA ALA A 55 -22.90 -21.73 25.97
C ALA A 55 -22.28 -23.13 26.11
N HIS A 56 -20.96 -23.24 26.19
CA HIS A 56 -20.30 -24.53 26.36
C HIS A 56 -20.70 -25.24 27.66
N ALA A 57 -20.71 -24.54 28.80
CA ALA A 57 -21.16 -25.10 30.07
C ALA A 57 -22.62 -25.60 30.00
N ARG A 58 -23.49 -24.85 29.32
CA ARG A 58 -24.89 -25.25 29.11
C ARG A 58 -25.02 -26.46 28.18
N ALA A 59 -24.19 -26.54 27.12
CA ALA A 59 -24.12 -27.71 26.25
C ALA A 59 -23.78 -28.98 27.04
N GLN A 60 -22.85 -28.88 27.99
CA GLN A 60 -22.43 -29.99 28.85
C GLN A 60 -23.53 -30.40 29.84
N LEU A 61 -24.21 -29.44 30.47
CA LEU A 61 -25.34 -29.72 31.36
C LEU A 61 -26.51 -30.43 30.64
N LEU A 62 -26.73 -30.08 29.37
CA LEU A 62 -27.79 -30.67 28.54
C LEU A 62 -27.37 -31.99 27.87
N GLY A 63 -26.13 -32.46 28.05
CA GLY A 63 -25.61 -33.66 27.39
C GLY A 63 -25.45 -33.53 25.87
N LEU A 64 -25.42 -32.30 25.35
CA LEU A 64 -25.40 -32.01 23.91
C LEU A 64 -23.98 -31.85 23.33
N THR A 65 -22.92 -32.12 24.11
CA THR A 65 -21.53 -31.99 23.66
C THR A 65 -21.14 -32.98 22.56
N GLN A 66 -21.86 -34.10 22.44
CA GLN A 66 -21.68 -35.08 21.36
C GLN A 66 -22.46 -34.71 20.08
N HIS A 67 -23.29 -33.67 20.11
CA HIS A 67 -24.05 -33.22 18.95
C HIS A 67 -23.13 -32.52 17.94
N SER A 68 -23.01 -33.09 16.73
CA SER A 68 -21.99 -32.69 15.74
C SER A 68 -21.95 -31.18 15.44
N LEU A 69 -23.10 -30.55 15.19
CA LEU A 69 -23.16 -29.10 14.88
C LEU A 69 -22.77 -28.20 16.06
N ILE A 70 -23.09 -28.61 17.29
CA ILE A 70 -22.75 -27.85 18.50
C ILE A 70 -21.24 -27.97 18.74
N ALA A 71 -20.70 -29.18 18.63
CA ALA A 71 -19.27 -29.43 18.76
C ALA A 71 -18.47 -28.66 17.70
N GLN A 72 -18.94 -28.65 16.44
CA GLN A 72 -18.34 -27.86 15.36
C GLN A 72 -18.30 -26.36 15.69
N LYS A 73 -19.43 -25.78 16.12
CA LYS A 73 -19.49 -24.36 16.51
C LYS A 73 -18.66 -24.04 17.74
N LEU A 74 -18.56 -24.96 18.70
CA LEU A 74 -17.71 -24.79 19.88
C LEU A 74 -16.23 -24.74 19.48
N ILE A 75 -15.77 -25.69 18.65
CA ILE A 75 -14.41 -25.70 18.11
C ILE A 75 -14.13 -24.39 17.37
N PHE A 76 -15.01 -24.00 16.44
CA PHE A 76 -14.89 -22.75 15.69
C PHE A 76 -14.81 -21.53 16.62
N SER A 77 -15.69 -21.46 17.63
CA SER A 77 -15.74 -20.39 18.62
C SER A 77 -14.41 -20.28 19.38
N TYR A 78 -13.89 -21.39 19.92
CA TYR A 78 -12.60 -21.38 20.61
C TYR A 78 -11.43 -20.96 19.70
N SER A 79 -11.41 -21.42 18.45
CA SER A 79 -10.43 -20.97 17.46
C SER A 79 -10.56 -19.48 17.15
N HIS A 80 -11.78 -18.94 17.03
CA HIS A 80 -12.04 -17.51 16.82
C HIS A 80 -11.54 -16.64 17.98
N PHE A 81 -11.62 -17.16 19.21
CA PHE A 81 -11.11 -16.50 20.42
C PHE A 81 -9.61 -16.71 20.67
N LYS A 82 -8.86 -17.19 19.67
CA LYS A 82 -7.41 -17.46 19.76
C LYS A 82 -7.03 -18.48 20.84
N ARG A 83 -7.88 -19.48 21.08
CA ARG A 83 -7.63 -20.61 22.00
C ARG A 83 -7.68 -21.97 21.28
N PRO A 84 -6.76 -22.22 20.34
CA PRO A 84 -6.77 -23.46 19.54
C PRO A 84 -6.59 -24.73 20.38
N ASN A 85 -5.90 -24.67 21.52
CA ASN A 85 -5.75 -25.81 22.43
C ASN A 85 -7.08 -26.20 23.07
N ASP A 86 -7.90 -25.23 23.48
CA ASP A 86 -9.25 -25.51 24.01
C ASP A 86 -10.16 -26.11 22.93
N ALA A 87 -10.02 -25.62 21.68
CA ALA A 87 -10.72 -26.18 20.53
C ALA A 87 -10.33 -27.66 20.31
N HIS A 88 -9.04 -28.00 20.43
CA HIS A 88 -8.56 -29.38 20.36
C HIS A 88 -9.11 -30.26 21.49
N LEU A 89 -9.19 -29.74 22.72
CA LEU A 89 -9.79 -30.49 23.84
C LEU A 89 -11.27 -30.79 23.61
N VAL A 90 -12.02 -29.85 23.03
CA VAL A 90 -13.40 -30.11 22.61
C VAL A 90 -13.43 -31.20 21.54
N PHE A 91 -12.54 -31.15 20.56
CA PHE A 91 -12.43 -32.18 19.52
C PHE A 91 -12.13 -33.58 20.08
N ASP A 92 -11.19 -33.69 21.02
CA ASP A 92 -10.84 -34.95 21.68
C ASP A 92 -12.02 -35.55 22.45
N SER A 93 -12.85 -34.69 23.06
CA SER A 93 -14.03 -35.13 23.81
C SER A 93 -15.15 -35.74 22.95
N ILE A 94 -15.11 -35.56 21.63
CA ILE A 94 -16.12 -36.08 20.69
C ILE A 94 -15.82 -37.55 20.37
N LEU A 95 -16.79 -38.42 20.59
CA LEU A 95 -16.66 -39.87 20.39
C LEU A 95 -16.62 -40.25 18.90
N VAL A 96 -17.49 -39.66 18.08
CA VAL A 96 -17.58 -39.93 16.65
C VAL A 96 -17.28 -38.65 15.88
N LYS A 97 -16.13 -38.64 15.20
CA LYS A 97 -15.65 -37.49 14.42
C LYS A 97 -16.07 -37.66 12.96
N ASN A 98 -16.50 -36.58 12.33
CA ASN A 98 -16.83 -36.52 10.90
C ASN A 98 -15.93 -35.51 10.18
N PRO A 99 -15.85 -35.52 8.83
CA PRO A 99 -14.96 -34.63 8.09
C PRO A 99 -15.16 -33.15 8.44
N HIS A 100 -16.40 -32.70 8.64
CA HIS A 100 -16.70 -31.31 8.99
C HIS A 100 -16.09 -30.85 10.32
N ILE A 101 -16.11 -31.70 11.34
CA ILE A 101 -15.51 -31.41 12.65
C ILE A 101 -13.97 -31.31 12.51
N CYS A 102 -13.35 -32.25 11.79
CA CYS A 102 -11.92 -32.21 11.50
C CYS A 102 -11.52 -30.97 10.69
N ASN A 103 -12.26 -30.67 9.61
CA ASN A 103 -12.06 -29.51 8.74
C ASN A 103 -12.21 -28.19 9.52
N THR A 104 -13.13 -28.13 10.49
CA THR A 104 -13.30 -26.96 11.36
C THR A 104 -12.12 -26.76 12.29
N LEU A 105 -11.57 -27.84 12.88
CA LEU A 105 -10.38 -27.76 13.71
C LEU A 105 -9.14 -27.40 12.87
N LEU A 106 -8.96 -28.01 11.70
CA LEU A 106 -7.90 -27.67 10.74
C LEU A 106 -7.95 -26.19 10.35
N SER A 107 -9.12 -25.68 9.93
CA SER A 107 -9.29 -24.26 9.65
C SER A 107 -9.02 -23.39 10.88
N GLY A 108 -9.37 -23.88 12.08
CA GLY A 108 -9.10 -23.23 13.35
C GLY A 108 -7.61 -23.08 13.64
N TYR A 109 -6.81 -24.12 13.39
CA TYR A 109 -5.35 -24.06 13.50
C TYR A 109 -4.73 -23.11 12.47
N GLY A 110 -5.17 -23.20 11.21
CA GLY A 110 -4.74 -22.28 10.16
C GLY A 110 -4.96 -20.81 10.52
N LYS A 111 -6.16 -20.45 10.99
CA LYS A 111 -6.48 -19.08 11.44
C LYS A 111 -5.61 -18.60 12.60
N ASN A 112 -5.11 -19.53 13.43
CA ASN A 112 -4.27 -19.24 14.59
C ASN A 112 -2.78 -19.37 14.31
N GLN A 113 -2.38 -19.48 13.02
CA GLN A 113 -0.99 -19.58 12.61
C GLN A 113 -0.26 -20.81 13.20
N LEU A 114 -0.96 -21.94 13.31
CA LEU A 114 -0.45 -23.22 13.79
C LEU A 114 -0.33 -24.26 12.66
N LEU A 115 0.73 -24.13 11.84
CA LEU A 115 0.94 -24.98 10.66
C LEU A 115 1.23 -26.45 11.03
N LEU A 116 2.08 -26.69 12.02
CA LEU A 116 2.53 -28.04 12.37
C LEU A 116 1.39 -28.87 12.95
N GLU A 117 0.53 -28.26 13.77
CA GLU A 117 -0.66 -28.87 14.34
C GLU A 117 -1.69 -29.19 13.25
N SER A 118 -1.83 -28.31 12.25
CA SER A 118 -2.67 -28.55 11.07
C SER A 118 -2.17 -29.76 10.27
N LEU A 119 -0.87 -29.82 9.99
CA LEU A 119 -0.24 -30.95 9.28
C LEU A 119 -0.30 -32.24 10.10
N GLY A 120 -0.17 -32.16 11.42
CA GLY A 120 -0.31 -33.28 12.34
C GLY A 120 -1.70 -33.91 12.27
N LEU A 121 -2.76 -33.10 12.43
CA LEU A 121 -4.13 -33.56 12.31
C LEU A 121 -4.45 -34.12 10.92
N PHE A 122 -3.95 -33.47 9.85
CA PHE A 122 -4.10 -34.00 8.49
C PHE A 122 -3.42 -35.36 8.31
N ARG A 123 -2.19 -35.52 8.83
CA ARG A 123 -1.49 -36.82 8.80
C ARG A 123 -2.29 -37.88 9.55
N GLU A 124 -2.82 -37.55 10.72
CA GLU A 124 -3.67 -38.48 11.48
C GLU A 124 -4.91 -38.89 10.68
N MET A 125 -5.54 -37.99 9.93
CA MET A 125 -6.66 -38.34 9.05
C MET A 125 -6.23 -39.26 7.90
N CYS A 126 -5.02 -39.12 7.37
CA CYS A 126 -4.47 -39.97 6.30
C CYS A 126 -4.04 -41.36 6.78
N GLU A 127 -3.57 -41.49 8.03
CA GLU A 127 -2.91 -42.70 8.54
C GLU A 127 -3.77 -43.48 9.54
N ASN A 128 -4.66 -42.83 10.29
CA ASN A 128 -5.45 -43.48 11.35
C ASN A 128 -6.87 -43.85 10.87
N SER A 129 -7.22 -45.13 10.97
CA SER A 129 -8.56 -45.63 10.63
C SER A 129 -9.70 -45.17 11.57
N ILE A 130 -9.39 -44.42 12.63
CA ILE A 130 -10.37 -43.89 13.60
C ILE A 130 -10.94 -42.55 13.14
N LEU A 131 -10.13 -41.75 12.43
CA LEU A 131 -10.56 -40.48 11.87
C LEU A 131 -11.18 -40.71 10.49
N PRO A 132 -12.11 -39.84 10.07
CA PRO A 132 -12.63 -39.88 8.72
C PRO A 132 -11.52 -39.57 7.71
N PHE A 133 -11.54 -40.26 6.58
CA PHE A 133 -10.63 -39.98 5.48
C PHE A 133 -10.78 -38.53 4.99
N PRO A 134 -9.66 -37.87 4.58
CA PRO A 134 -9.71 -36.54 4.01
C PRO A 134 -10.60 -36.47 2.76
N ASP A 135 -11.41 -35.43 2.68
CA ASP A 135 -12.24 -35.11 1.52
C ASP A 135 -11.67 -33.92 0.74
N ASP A 136 -12.32 -33.57 -0.37
CA ASP A 136 -11.95 -32.49 -1.28
C ASP A 136 -11.82 -31.14 -0.53
N PHE A 137 -12.70 -30.93 0.48
CA PHE A 137 -12.66 -29.75 1.34
C PHE A 137 -11.47 -29.78 2.31
N THR A 138 -11.12 -30.94 2.87
CA THR A 138 -9.92 -31.12 3.70
C THR A 138 -8.67 -30.69 2.93
N PHE A 139 -8.50 -31.17 1.70
CA PHE A 139 -7.36 -30.79 0.85
C PHE A 139 -7.36 -29.30 0.52
N SER A 140 -8.51 -28.74 0.16
CA SER A 140 -8.65 -27.31 -0.12
C SER A 140 -8.27 -26.43 1.07
N ILE A 141 -8.66 -26.82 2.30
CA ILE A 141 -8.25 -26.16 3.54
C ILE A 141 -6.74 -26.29 3.74
N MET A 142 -6.17 -27.48 3.56
CA MET A 142 -4.74 -27.70 3.76
C MET A 142 -3.88 -26.91 2.77
N PHE A 143 -4.26 -26.87 1.50
CA PHE A 143 -3.55 -26.05 0.50
C PHE A 143 -3.65 -24.57 0.81
N LYS A 144 -4.83 -24.09 1.26
CA LYS A 144 -4.97 -22.72 1.74
C LYS A 144 -4.04 -22.42 2.91
N ILE A 145 -4.02 -23.28 3.93
CA ILE A 145 -3.16 -23.13 5.12
C ILE A 145 -1.70 -23.08 4.69
N VAL A 146 -1.21 -24.10 3.99
CA VAL A 146 0.20 -24.16 3.56
C VAL A 146 0.56 -22.94 2.70
N GLY A 147 -0.32 -22.52 1.81
CA GLY A 147 -0.14 -21.33 0.98
C GLY A 147 -0.07 -20.04 1.80
N ASP A 148 -0.84 -19.90 2.88
CA ASP A 148 -0.77 -18.76 3.80
C ASP A 148 0.61 -18.67 4.52
N PHE A 149 1.31 -19.80 4.70
CA PHE A 149 2.66 -19.84 5.27
C PHE A 149 3.78 -19.77 4.23
N GLY A 150 3.49 -19.95 2.93
CA GLY A 150 4.49 -19.96 1.86
C GLY A 150 5.39 -21.21 1.83
N GLU A 151 4.99 -22.30 2.49
CA GLU A 151 5.83 -23.50 2.68
C GLU A 151 5.62 -24.56 1.58
N VAL A 152 6.27 -24.38 0.42
CA VAL A 152 6.14 -25.24 -0.78
C VAL A 152 6.34 -26.73 -0.47
N SER A 153 7.30 -27.06 0.39
CA SER A 153 7.69 -28.45 0.71
C SER A 153 6.52 -29.24 1.30
N TYR A 154 5.82 -28.64 2.28
CA TYR A 154 4.62 -29.26 2.85
C TYR A 154 3.47 -29.28 1.85
N GLY A 155 3.39 -28.29 0.95
CA GLY A 155 2.38 -28.24 -0.12
C GLY A 155 2.52 -29.42 -1.07
N LYS A 156 3.76 -29.73 -1.48
CA LYS A 156 4.09 -30.92 -2.30
C LYS A 156 3.75 -32.22 -1.58
N MET A 157 3.98 -32.31 -0.27
CA MET A 157 3.59 -33.49 0.51
C MET A 157 2.07 -33.71 0.53
N VAL A 158 1.30 -32.65 0.78
CA VAL A 158 -0.17 -32.71 0.75
C VAL A 158 -0.65 -33.06 -0.67
N GLN A 159 -0.04 -32.48 -1.72
CA GLN A 159 -0.34 -32.84 -3.10
C GLN A 159 -0.13 -34.34 -3.38
N CYS A 160 0.99 -34.93 -2.96
CA CYS A 160 1.25 -36.35 -3.14
C CYS A 160 0.15 -37.24 -2.54
N TRP A 161 -0.37 -36.87 -1.35
CA TRP A 161 -1.51 -37.57 -0.75
C TRP A 161 -2.80 -37.39 -1.57
N GLY A 162 -3.06 -36.18 -2.06
CA GLY A 162 -4.22 -35.90 -2.91
C GLY A 162 -4.18 -36.68 -4.22
N VAL A 163 -3.00 -36.81 -4.85
CA VAL A 163 -2.79 -37.62 -6.05
C VAL A 163 -3.06 -39.10 -5.74
N LYS A 164 -2.53 -39.62 -4.61
CA LYS A 164 -2.75 -41.01 -4.19
C LYS A 164 -4.23 -41.34 -3.97
N LEU A 165 -5.02 -40.38 -3.50
CA LEU A 165 -6.46 -40.52 -3.29
C LEU A 165 -7.30 -40.17 -4.52
N GLY A 166 -6.69 -39.70 -5.62
CA GLY A 166 -7.40 -39.31 -6.83
C GLY A 166 -8.17 -37.98 -6.75
N LEU A 167 -7.95 -37.20 -5.69
CA LEU A 167 -8.72 -35.98 -5.40
C LEU A 167 -8.18 -34.73 -6.10
N VAL A 168 -6.94 -34.76 -6.60
CA VAL A 168 -6.31 -33.59 -7.27
C VAL A 168 -6.93 -33.28 -8.63
N LEU A 169 -7.67 -34.23 -9.21
CA LEU A 169 -8.43 -34.01 -10.45
C LEU A 169 -9.75 -33.27 -10.23
N ASP A 170 -10.18 -33.09 -8.98
CA ASP A 170 -11.33 -32.26 -8.65
C ASP A 170 -10.98 -30.77 -8.83
N ASN A 171 -11.92 -30.00 -9.40
CA ASN A 171 -11.69 -28.59 -9.73
C ASN A 171 -11.49 -27.72 -8.48
N VAL A 172 -12.15 -28.03 -7.36
CA VAL A 172 -12.01 -27.25 -6.11
C VAL A 172 -10.62 -27.48 -5.52
N VAL A 173 -10.17 -28.74 -5.51
CA VAL A 173 -8.84 -29.12 -5.04
C VAL A 173 -7.75 -28.56 -5.95
N GLY A 174 -7.91 -28.69 -7.26
CA GLY A 174 -6.98 -28.15 -8.28
C GLY A 174 -6.84 -26.63 -8.18
N ASN A 175 -7.96 -25.90 -8.07
CA ASN A 175 -7.93 -24.43 -7.91
C ASN A 175 -7.26 -24.00 -6.59
N SER A 176 -7.52 -24.74 -5.50
CA SER A 176 -6.87 -24.49 -4.20
C SER A 176 -5.36 -24.77 -4.25
N LEU A 177 -4.94 -25.79 -5.01
CA LEU A 177 -3.54 -26.13 -5.23
C LEU A 177 -2.81 -25.08 -6.08
N ILE A 178 -3.45 -24.58 -7.16
CA ILE A 178 -2.94 -23.45 -7.95
C ILE A 178 -2.73 -22.23 -7.03
N SER A 179 -3.75 -21.87 -6.23
CA SER A 179 -3.65 -20.75 -5.29
C SER A 179 -2.55 -20.95 -4.22
N MET A 180 -2.25 -22.19 -3.82
CA MET A 180 -1.18 -22.49 -2.87
C MET A 180 0.18 -22.23 -3.50
N TYR A 181 0.45 -22.82 -4.66
CA TYR A 181 1.72 -22.63 -5.36
C TYR A 181 2.01 -21.18 -5.67
N ASP A 182 0.96 -20.46 -6.02
CA ASP A 182 1.00 -19.05 -6.35
C ASP A 182 1.39 -18.18 -5.14
N ARG A 183 0.79 -18.44 -3.97
CA ARG A 183 1.18 -17.78 -2.71
C ARG A 183 2.58 -18.14 -2.24
N CYS A 184 3.07 -19.31 -2.61
CA CYS A 184 4.44 -19.74 -2.34
C CYS A 184 5.46 -19.22 -3.36
N GLY A 185 5.06 -18.39 -4.35
CA GLY A 185 5.95 -17.83 -5.37
C GLY A 185 6.41 -18.83 -6.45
N CYS A 186 5.80 -20.02 -6.53
CA CYS A 186 6.12 -21.05 -7.51
C CYS A 186 5.19 -20.97 -8.73
N PHE A 187 5.30 -19.89 -9.51
CA PHE A 187 4.40 -19.63 -10.63
C PHE A 187 4.46 -20.72 -11.74
N ASP A 188 5.63 -21.29 -12.02
CA ASP A 188 5.76 -22.36 -13.01
C ASP A 188 5.00 -23.63 -12.61
N ASP A 189 4.96 -23.95 -11.31
CA ASP A 189 4.19 -25.10 -10.80
C ASP A 189 2.68 -24.81 -10.88
N CYS A 190 2.25 -23.54 -10.77
CA CYS A 190 0.86 -23.14 -11.02
C CYS A 190 0.42 -23.43 -12.45
N LEU A 191 1.25 -23.05 -13.43
CA LEU A 191 0.97 -23.26 -14.85
C LEU A 191 0.88 -24.76 -15.19
N LYS A 192 1.83 -25.56 -14.70
CA LYS A 192 1.79 -27.03 -14.87
C LYS A 192 0.50 -27.63 -14.31
N MET A 193 0.11 -27.22 -13.10
CA MET A 193 -1.12 -27.74 -12.50
C MET A 193 -2.35 -27.37 -13.33
N PHE A 194 -2.43 -26.14 -13.83
CA PHE A 194 -3.52 -25.70 -14.70
C PHE A 194 -3.55 -26.45 -16.05
N ASP A 195 -2.37 -26.75 -16.60
CA ASP A 195 -2.22 -27.54 -17.82
C ASP A 195 -2.70 -28.99 -17.64
N GLU A 196 -2.50 -29.56 -16.46
CA GLU A 196 -2.93 -30.92 -16.09
C GLU A 196 -4.43 -31.02 -15.73
N MET A 197 -5.13 -29.90 -15.52
CA MET A 197 -6.57 -29.93 -15.19
C MET A 197 -7.41 -30.42 -16.38
N PRO A 198 -8.23 -31.48 -16.22
CA PRO A 198 -9.01 -32.05 -17.31
C PRO A 198 -10.17 -31.16 -17.76
N LEU A 199 -10.76 -30.40 -16.82
CA LEU A 199 -11.80 -29.42 -17.07
C LEU A 199 -11.45 -28.15 -16.30
N ARG A 200 -11.55 -27.00 -16.96
CA ARG A 200 -11.28 -25.70 -16.35
C ARG A 200 -12.57 -24.92 -16.25
N ASN A 201 -12.67 -24.11 -15.21
CA ASN A 201 -13.77 -23.18 -15.04
C ASN A 201 -13.24 -21.77 -14.78
N ALA A 202 -14.15 -20.80 -14.65
CA ALA A 202 -13.77 -19.42 -14.34
C ALA A 202 -12.89 -19.31 -13.08
N SER A 203 -13.12 -20.15 -12.06
CA SER A 203 -12.30 -20.18 -10.84
C SER A 203 -10.86 -20.64 -11.09
N SER A 204 -10.64 -21.60 -12.00
CA SER A 204 -9.30 -22.03 -12.41
C SER A 204 -8.53 -20.88 -13.07
N TYR A 205 -9.18 -20.17 -13.99
CA TYR A 205 -8.61 -18.99 -14.65
C TYR A 205 -8.36 -17.85 -13.66
N ASN A 206 -9.31 -17.57 -12.76
CA ASN A 206 -9.20 -16.53 -11.74
C ASN A 206 -8.02 -16.77 -10.77
N ALA A 207 -7.75 -18.03 -10.41
CA ALA A 207 -6.59 -18.39 -9.60
C ALA A 207 -5.27 -18.02 -10.29
N LEU A 208 -5.12 -18.37 -11.57
CA LEU A 208 -3.94 -18.00 -12.34
C LEU A 208 -3.85 -16.50 -12.67
N ILE A 209 -4.96 -15.84 -13.00
CA ILE A 209 -4.99 -14.39 -13.24
C ILE A 209 -4.53 -13.64 -11.98
N SER A 210 -4.96 -14.09 -10.80
CA SER A 210 -4.49 -13.55 -9.51
C SER A 210 -3.01 -13.81 -9.27
N GLY A 211 -2.47 -14.93 -9.79
CA GLY A 211 -1.05 -15.22 -9.72
C GLY A 211 -0.20 -14.41 -10.67
N PHE A 212 -0.62 -14.27 -11.93
CA PHE A 212 -0.03 -13.33 -12.88
C PHE A 212 -0.02 -11.91 -12.31
N ALA A 213 -1.11 -11.51 -11.64
CA ALA A 213 -1.23 -10.23 -10.96
C ALA A 213 -0.15 -10.02 -9.89
N ARG A 214 0.11 -11.01 -9.02
CA ARG A 214 1.15 -10.92 -7.97
C ARG A 214 2.57 -11.03 -8.53
N ALA A 215 2.83 -11.94 -9.47
CA ALA A 215 4.13 -12.08 -10.11
C ALA A 215 4.58 -10.79 -10.85
N ASN A 216 3.62 -10.04 -11.42
CA ASN A 216 3.87 -8.75 -12.05
C ASN A 216 4.20 -7.62 -11.05
N VAL A 217 3.70 -7.69 -9.81
CA VAL A 217 4.03 -6.71 -8.76
C VAL A 217 5.43 -6.92 -8.21
N GLU A 218 5.86 -8.18 -8.07
CA GLU A 218 7.19 -8.52 -7.55
C GLU A 218 8.32 -8.29 -8.56
N ASN A 219 8.02 -8.33 -9.87
CA ASN A 219 8.98 -8.09 -10.95
C ASN A 219 8.59 -6.88 -11.80
N VAL A 220 8.78 -5.68 -11.26
CA VAL A 220 8.43 -4.38 -11.88
C VAL A 220 8.98 -4.18 -13.30
N ASN A 221 10.08 -4.86 -13.65
CA ASN A 221 10.71 -4.74 -14.97
C ASN A 221 10.21 -5.75 -16.02
N ASN A 222 9.30 -6.67 -15.67
CA ASN A 222 8.93 -7.76 -16.57
C ASN A 222 7.72 -7.40 -17.45
N SER A 223 7.94 -6.56 -18.46
CA SER A 223 6.93 -6.28 -19.51
C SER A 223 6.37 -7.57 -20.13
N PHE A 224 7.17 -8.65 -20.14
CA PHE A 224 6.83 -9.97 -20.62
C PHE A 224 5.68 -10.65 -19.84
N GLY A 225 5.58 -10.43 -18.52
CA GLY A 225 4.50 -10.99 -17.69
C GLY A 225 3.13 -10.40 -17.97
N LYS A 226 3.07 -9.13 -18.41
CA LYS A 226 1.82 -8.43 -18.77
C LYS A 226 1.24 -8.93 -20.10
N TYR A 227 2.06 -9.23 -21.10
CA TYR A 227 1.57 -9.79 -22.37
C TYR A 227 0.98 -11.18 -22.18
N LYS A 228 1.64 -12.03 -21.39
CA LYS A 228 1.13 -13.36 -21.05
C LYS A 228 -0.23 -13.33 -20.34
N LEU A 229 -0.47 -12.34 -19.46
CA LEU A 229 -1.77 -12.18 -18.81
C LEU A 229 -2.90 -11.98 -19.82
N TRP A 230 -2.75 -11.05 -20.78
CA TRP A 230 -3.79 -10.78 -21.76
C TRP A 230 -3.97 -11.91 -22.79
N ASP A 231 -2.89 -12.63 -23.14
CA ASP A 231 -2.98 -13.87 -23.92
C ASP A 231 -3.78 -14.95 -23.19
N PHE A 232 -3.54 -15.10 -21.89
CA PHE A 232 -4.25 -16.04 -21.03
C PHE A 232 -5.74 -15.70 -20.89
N VAL A 233 -6.04 -14.40 -20.71
CA VAL A 233 -7.43 -13.88 -20.65
C VAL A 233 -8.16 -14.10 -21.99
N ARG A 234 -7.48 -13.95 -23.13
CA ARG A 234 -8.05 -14.32 -24.43
C ARG A 234 -8.30 -15.82 -24.55
N GLY A 235 -7.41 -16.64 -24.00
CA GLY A 235 -7.61 -18.09 -23.89
C GLY A 235 -8.91 -18.45 -23.17
N MET A 236 -9.20 -17.80 -22.03
CA MET A 236 -10.46 -17.97 -21.30
C MET A 236 -11.70 -17.72 -22.18
N GLN A 237 -11.69 -16.63 -22.95
CA GLN A 237 -12.80 -16.29 -23.84
C GLN A 237 -12.92 -17.26 -25.02
N ASN A 238 -11.80 -17.75 -25.55
CA ASN A 238 -11.79 -18.74 -26.63
C ASN A 238 -12.34 -20.11 -26.18
N GLU A 239 -12.19 -20.44 -24.89
CA GLU A 239 -12.84 -21.61 -24.26
C GLU A 239 -14.34 -21.37 -23.96
N GLY A 240 -14.87 -20.19 -24.29
CA GLY A 240 -16.29 -19.85 -24.10
C GLY A 240 -16.65 -19.45 -22.66
N LEU A 241 -15.67 -19.18 -21.81
CA LEU A 241 -15.91 -18.75 -20.42
C LEU A 241 -16.09 -17.23 -20.36
N GLU A 242 -17.19 -16.81 -19.73
CA GLU A 242 -17.49 -15.40 -19.48
C GLU A 242 -16.73 -14.87 -18.26
N PHE A 243 -16.39 -13.59 -18.28
CA PHE A 243 -15.79 -12.93 -17.11
C PHE A 243 -16.83 -12.71 -16.03
N ASP A 244 -16.51 -13.12 -14.81
CA ASP A 244 -17.26 -12.75 -13.62
C ASP A 244 -16.72 -11.42 -13.02
N THR A 245 -17.40 -10.91 -12.00
CA THR A 245 -17.00 -9.65 -11.34
C THR A 245 -15.60 -9.73 -10.72
N PHE A 246 -15.15 -10.91 -10.28
CA PHE A 246 -13.82 -11.13 -9.72
C PHE A 246 -12.74 -11.10 -10.79
N THR A 247 -12.98 -11.73 -11.95
CA THR A 247 -12.09 -11.67 -13.11
C THR A 247 -11.87 -10.22 -13.51
N ILE A 248 -12.96 -9.46 -13.67
CA ILE A 248 -12.90 -8.07 -14.12
C ILE A 248 -12.19 -7.19 -13.10
N SER A 249 -12.52 -7.30 -11.80
CA SER A 249 -11.89 -6.48 -10.75
C SER A 249 -10.39 -6.79 -10.60
N THR A 250 -9.97 -8.03 -10.85
CA THR A 250 -8.57 -8.43 -10.83
C THR A 250 -7.80 -7.91 -12.06
N LEU A 251 -8.44 -7.80 -13.23
CA LEU A 251 -7.80 -7.32 -14.46
C LEU A 251 -7.69 -5.79 -14.56
N LEU A 252 -8.66 -5.04 -14.02
CA LEU A 252 -8.69 -3.57 -14.11
C LEU A 252 -7.40 -2.87 -13.64
N PRO A 253 -6.75 -3.28 -12.53
CA PRO A 253 -5.47 -2.69 -12.10
C PRO A 253 -4.31 -2.86 -13.10
N PHE A 254 -4.37 -3.82 -14.01
CA PHE A 254 -3.32 -4.10 -15.01
C PHE A 254 -3.55 -3.38 -16.34
N CYS A 255 -4.55 -2.51 -16.41
CA CYS A 255 -4.85 -1.72 -17.59
C CYS A 255 -3.95 -0.48 -17.68
N ASP A 256 -2.68 -0.68 -18.07
CA ASP A 256 -1.70 0.40 -18.29
C ASP A 256 -1.96 1.21 -19.56
N LYS A 257 -2.70 0.63 -20.51
CA LYS A 257 -3.15 1.31 -21.72
C LYS A 257 -4.63 1.57 -21.58
N PHE A 258 -5.03 2.81 -21.88
CA PHE A 258 -6.43 3.23 -21.96
C PHE A 258 -7.33 2.24 -22.72
N CYS A 259 -6.80 1.57 -23.76
CA CYS A 259 -7.53 0.61 -24.59
C CYS A 259 -8.12 -0.56 -23.80
N HIS A 260 -7.32 -1.30 -23.01
CA HIS A 260 -7.82 -2.46 -22.27
C HIS A 260 -8.83 -2.07 -21.19
N GLY A 261 -8.62 -0.93 -20.53
CA GLY A 261 -9.55 -0.39 -19.54
C GLY A 261 -10.90 -0.02 -20.16
N ALA A 262 -10.89 0.58 -21.35
CA ALA A 262 -12.10 0.92 -22.11
C ALA A 262 -12.83 -0.33 -22.64
N GLU A 263 -12.09 -1.35 -23.09
CA GLU A 263 -12.65 -2.64 -23.51
C GLU A 263 -13.35 -3.36 -22.36
N LEU A 264 -12.70 -3.46 -21.19
CA LEU A 264 -13.31 -4.03 -19.99
C LEU A 264 -14.52 -3.23 -19.52
N HIS A 265 -14.47 -1.89 -19.54
CA HIS A 265 -15.64 -1.08 -19.21
C HIS A 265 -16.79 -1.31 -20.21
N SER A 266 -16.49 -1.45 -21.49
CA SER A 266 -17.50 -1.78 -22.50
C SER A 266 -18.10 -3.17 -22.25
N TYR A 267 -17.28 -4.15 -21.83
CA TYR A 267 -17.75 -5.47 -21.40
C TYR A 267 -18.67 -5.38 -20.17
N ILE A 268 -18.30 -4.59 -19.15
CA ILE A 268 -19.12 -4.37 -17.95
C ILE A 268 -20.51 -3.85 -18.35
N VAL A 269 -20.56 -2.81 -19.18
CA VAL A 269 -21.83 -2.22 -19.63
C VAL A 269 -22.64 -3.19 -20.49
N ARG A 270 -22.00 -3.91 -21.43
CA ARG A 270 -22.68 -4.85 -22.32
C ARG A 270 -23.33 -6.01 -21.57
N ASN A 271 -22.70 -6.46 -20.48
CA ASN A 271 -23.18 -7.60 -19.68
C ASN A 271 -24.00 -7.16 -18.45
N GLY A 272 -24.35 -5.88 -18.32
CA GLY A 272 -25.22 -5.39 -17.24
C GLY A 272 -24.57 -5.33 -15.85
N PHE A 273 -23.24 -5.24 -15.78
CA PHE A 273 -22.48 -5.10 -14.54
C PHE A 273 -22.27 -3.63 -14.13
N ASP A 274 -22.80 -2.66 -14.88
CA ASP A 274 -22.55 -1.23 -14.69
C ASP A 274 -23.19 -0.64 -13.41
N SER A 275 -24.14 -1.36 -12.80
CA SER A 275 -24.68 -1.03 -11.47
C SER A 275 -23.84 -1.58 -10.31
N ASP A 276 -22.85 -2.44 -10.57
CA ASP A 276 -22.02 -3.03 -9.51
C ASP A 276 -21.10 -1.97 -8.89
N VAL A 277 -21.30 -1.73 -7.59
CA VAL A 277 -20.59 -0.69 -6.83
C VAL A 277 -19.09 -1.00 -6.68
N HIS A 278 -18.72 -2.28 -6.59
CA HIS A 278 -17.32 -2.70 -6.49
C HIS A 278 -16.60 -2.48 -7.82
N LEU A 279 -17.20 -2.91 -8.94
CA LEU A 279 -16.65 -2.66 -10.27
C LEU A 279 -16.61 -1.17 -10.59
N GLY A 280 -17.62 -0.41 -10.19
CA GLY A 280 -17.61 1.05 -10.27
C GLY A 280 -16.41 1.67 -9.55
N CYS A 281 -16.10 1.20 -8.34
CA CYS A 281 -14.91 1.61 -7.58
C CYS A 281 -13.60 1.28 -8.33
N CYS A 282 -13.47 0.06 -8.86
CA CYS A 282 -12.29 -0.36 -9.63
C CYS A 282 -12.13 0.44 -10.94
N LEU A 283 -13.23 0.76 -11.62
CA LEU A 283 -13.21 1.60 -12.83
C LEU A 283 -12.77 3.03 -12.54
N ILE A 284 -13.26 3.62 -11.44
CA ILE A 284 -12.84 4.97 -11.01
C ILE A 284 -11.33 4.98 -10.75
N ASP A 285 -10.81 3.99 -10.03
CA ASP A 285 -9.37 3.87 -9.75
C ASP A 285 -8.55 3.69 -11.04
N MET A 286 -8.98 2.79 -11.94
CA MET A 286 -8.33 2.55 -13.24
C MET A 286 -8.28 3.82 -14.09
N TYR A 287 -9.39 4.55 -14.22
CA TYR A 287 -9.42 5.79 -14.99
C TYR A 287 -8.55 6.87 -14.35
N SER A 288 -8.55 6.98 -13.02
CA SER A 288 -7.75 7.97 -12.30
C SER A 288 -6.25 7.72 -12.45
N LYS A 289 -5.80 6.46 -12.35
CA LYS A 289 -4.40 6.07 -12.58
C LYS A 289 -3.92 6.36 -14.01
N ASN A 290 -4.82 6.33 -14.97
CA ASN A 290 -4.56 6.70 -16.37
C ASN A 290 -4.69 8.22 -16.64
N GLY A 291 -4.80 9.06 -15.60
CA GLY A 291 -4.95 10.51 -15.74
C GLY A 291 -6.28 10.96 -16.34
N ARG A 292 -7.30 10.10 -16.35
CA ARG A 292 -8.64 10.33 -16.92
C ARG A 292 -9.72 10.35 -15.86
N VAL A 293 -9.50 11.12 -14.80
CA VAL A 293 -10.44 11.28 -13.68
C VAL A 293 -11.82 11.79 -14.15
N ASP A 294 -11.87 12.50 -15.30
CA ASP A 294 -13.09 12.91 -16.00
C ASP A 294 -14.02 11.74 -16.33
N LEU A 295 -13.46 10.63 -16.80
CA LEU A 295 -14.21 9.41 -17.11
C LEU A 295 -14.58 8.66 -15.83
N GLY A 296 -13.69 8.65 -14.84
CA GLY A 296 -14.00 8.15 -13.49
C GLY A 296 -15.22 8.85 -12.88
N ARG A 297 -15.30 10.19 -13.00
CA ARG A 297 -16.46 10.97 -12.55
C ARG A 297 -17.74 10.61 -13.29
N LYS A 298 -17.68 10.27 -14.59
CA LYS A 298 -18.86 9.77 -15.33
C LYS A 298 -19.34 8.42 -14.80
N VAL A 299 -18.41 7.51 -14.50
CA VAL A 299 -18.74 6.21 -13.87
C VAL A 299 -19.39 6.45 -12.51
N PHE A 300 -18.76 7.28 -11.67
CA PHE A 300 -19.29 7.66 -10.37
C PHE A 300 -20.71 8.24 -10.48
N GLY A 301 -20.94 9.17 -11.41
CA GLY A 301 -22.26 9.77 -11.66
C GLY A 301 -23.36 8.74 -11.96
N LYS A 302 -23.04 7.69 -12.73
CA LYS A 302 -24.00 6.64 -13.12
C LYS A 302 -24.36 5.66 -11.99
N LEU A 303 -23.53 5.51 -10.96
CA LEU A 303 -23.80 4.59 -9.86
C LEU A 303 -25.02 5.05 -9.05
N GLN A 304 -26.02 4.19 -8.93
CA GLN A 304 -27.26 4.46 -8.17
C GLN A 304 -27.00 4.55 -6.67
N ILE A 305 -26.17 3.64 -6.15
CA ILE A 305 -25.78 3.60 -4.75
C ILE A 305 -24.29 3.90 -4.65
N LYS A 306 -23.96 4.97 -3.94
CA LYS A 306 -22.58 5.39 -3.67
C LYS A 306 -22.28 5.17 -2.20
N ASN A 307 -21.48 4.15 -1.90
CA ASN A 307 -21.02 3.87 -0.55
C ASN A 307 -19.69 4.58 -0.25
N VAL A 308 -19.20 4.44 0.98
CA VAL A 308 -17.94 5.04 1.45
C VAL A 308 -16.77 4.72 0.52
N PHE A 309 -16.70 3.52 -0.06
CA PHE A 309 -15.62 3.12 -0.96
C PHE A 309 -15.65 3.89 -2.28
N THR A 310 -16.81 4.03 -2.92
CA THR A 310 -16.93 4.80 -4.17
C THR A 310 -16.60 6.27 -4.01
N TRP A 311 -17.03 6.90 -2.90
CA TRP A 311 -16.65 8.27 -2.56
C TRP A 311 -15.15 8.40 -2.35
N THR A 312 -14.57 7.48 -1.58
CA THR A 312 -13.13 7.47 -1.30
C THR A 312 -12.31 7.27 -2.57
N ALA A 313 -12.74 6.41 -3.50
CA ALA A 313 -12.08 6.21 -4.79
C ALA A 313 -12.10 7.47 -5.64
N MET A 314 -13.23 8.20 -5.67
CA MET A 314 -13.32 9.46 -6.42
C MET A 314 -12.45 10.56 -5.81
N ILE A 315 -12.45 10.68 -4.47
CA ILE A 315 -11.59 11.62 -3.73
C ILE A 315 -10.12 11.31 -4.01
N ASN A 316 -9.72 10.05 -3.91
CA ASN A 316 -8.35 9.62 -4.18
C ASN A 316 -7.97 9.88 -5.64
N GLY A 317 -8.89 9.64 -6.58
CA GLY A 317 -8.69 9.90 -8.00
C GLY A 317 -8.37 11.36 -8.30
N HIS A 318 -9.18 12.29 -7.79
CA HIS A 318 -8.89 13.73 -7.92
C HIS A 318 -7.60 14.14 -7.22
N ALA A 319 -7.34 13.62 -6.02
CA ALA A 319 -6.09 13.90 -5.29
C ALA A 319 -4.84 13.41 -6.06
N HIS A 320 -4.90 12.21 -6.67
CA HIS A 320 -3.81 11.68 -7.50
C HIS A 320 -3.59 12.48 -8.78
N CYS A 321 -4.65 13.02 -9.39
CA CYS A 321 -4.54 13.89 -10.56
C CYS A 321 -4.15 15.34 -10.23
N GLY A 322 -3.91 15.67 -8.95
CA GLY A 322 -3.56 17.02 -8.50
C GLY A 322 -4.74 18.00 -8.40
N GLU A 323 -5.98 17.52 -8.59
CA GLU A 323 -7.21 18.30 -8.50
C GLU A 323 -7.69 18.40 -7.03
N PHE A 324 -6.86 18.99 -6.16
CA PHE A 324 -7.03 18.97 -4.71
C PHE A 324 -8.30 19.69 -4.22
N ASP A 325 -8.72 20.77 -4.88
CA ASP A 325 -9.94 21.50 -4.55
C ASP A 325 -11.19 20.62 -4.75
N GLU A 326 -11.23 19.87 -5.85
CA GLU A 326 -12.34 18.97 -6.15
C GLU A 326 -12.38 17.78 -5.19
N ALA A 327 -11.21 17.27 -4.79
CA ALA A 327 -11.11 16.23 -3.75
C ALA A 327 -11.71 16.72 -2.41
N LEU A 328 -11.42 17.96 -2.00
CA LEU A 328 -12.01 18.58 -0.80
C LEU A 328 -13.51 18.81 -0.94
N PHE A 329 -13.97 19.23 -2.12
CA PHE A 329 -15.39 19.39 -2.41
C PHE A 329 -16.14 18.06 -2.24
N LEU A 330 -15.67 16.99 -2.90
CA LEU A 330 -16.25 15.65 -2.78
C LEU A 330 -16.25 15.11 -1.35
N PHE A 331 -15.17 15.36 -0.59
CA PHE A 331 -15.11 14.96 0.82
C PHE A 331 -16.19 15.66 1.66
N ARG A 332 -16.48 16.94 1.40
CA ARG A 332 -17.57 17.67 2.07
C ARG A 332 -18.94 17.17 1.64
N GLU A 333 -19.14 16.89 0.35
CA GLU A 333 -20.39 16.31 -0.15
C GLU A 333 -20.67 14.94 0.49
N MET A 334 -19.64 14.07 0.57
CA MET A 334 -19.73 12.79 1.25
C MET A 334 -20.25 12.93 2.69
N GLN A 335 -19.76 13.93 3.44
CA GLN A 335 -20.19 14.19 4.82
C GLN A 335 -21.66 14.64 4.94
N GLY A 336 -22.23 15.21 3.87
CA GLY A 336 -23.63 15.62 3.82
C GLY A 336 -24.62 14.48 3.57
N ILE A 337 -24.14 13.28 3.21
CA ILE A 337 -24.99 12.15 2.83
C ILE A 337 -25.30 11.29 4.05
N ASN A 338 -26.59 11.09 4.32
CA ASN A 338 -27.02 10.27 5.44
C ASN A 338 -26.56 8.81 5.27
N GLY A 339 -25.98 8.24 6.32
CA GLY A 339 -25.46 6.86 6.31
C GLY A 339 -24.10 6.68 5.62
N VAL A 340 -23.49 7.72 5.04
CA VAL A 340 -22.17 7.64 4.39
C VAL A 340 -21.17 8.51 5.14
N GLY A 341 -20.46 7.92 6.10
CA GLY A 341 -19.47 8.61 6.92
C GLY A 341 -18.03 8.38 6.42
N PRO A 342 -17.13 9.38 6.46
CA PRO A 342 -15.70 9.17 6.21
C PRO A 342 -15.13 8.10 7.14
N ASN A 343 -14.42 7.13 6.55
CA ASN A 343 -13.68 6.13 7.30
C ASN A 343 -12.17 6.45 7.26
N LYS A 344 -11.35 5.61 7.89
CA LYS A 344 -9.88 5.75 7.91
C LYS A 344 -9.30 5.97 6.51
N VAL A 345 -9.73 5.20 5.51
CA VAL A 345 -9.23 5.27 4.14
C VAL A 345 -9.62 6.61 3.51
N SER A 346 -10.85 7.08 3.73
CA SER A 346 -11.29 8.41 3.29
C SER A 346 -10.46 9.54 3.90
N LEU A 347 -10.11 9.44 5.19
CA LEU A 347 -9.29 10.45 5.86
C LEU A 347 -7.86 10.48 5.32
N VAL A 348 -7.25 9.31 5.12
CA VAL A 348 -5.91 9.22 4.51
C VAL A 348 -5.91 9.79 3.09
N ALA A 349 -6.94 9.49 2.29
CA ALA A 349 -7.05 9.95 0.90
C ALA A 349 -7.16 11.48 0.77
N ILE A 350 -7.75 12.18 1.75
CA ILE A 350 -7.96 13.63 1.66
C ILE A 350 -6.79 14.46 2.22
N LEU A 351 -5.95 13.87 3.07
CA LEU A 351 -4.81 14.57 3.70
C LEU A 351 -3.79 15.14 2.70
N PRO A 352 -3.45 14.46 1.57
CA PRO A 352 -2.63 15.05 0.51
C PRO A 352 -3.15 16.38 0.00
N ALA A 353 -4.46 16.53 -0.19
CA ALA A 353 -5.07 17.80 -0.62
C ALA A 353 -4.86 18.92 0.40
N CYS A 354 -4.92 18.60 1.70
CA CYS A 354 -4.56 19.56 2.74
C CYS A 354 -3.08 19.94 2.71
N SER A 355 -2.18 18.98 2.49
CA SER A 355 -0.75 19.27 2.41
C SER A 355 -0.37 20.14 1.21
N SER A 356 -0.95 19.87 0.04
CA SER A 356 -0.62 20.56 -1.22
C SER A 356 -1.19 21.97 -1.29
N LEU A 357 -2.31 22.24 -0.60
CA LEU A 357 -2.91 23.57 -0.49
C LEU A 357 -2.41 24.35 0.75
N ALA A 358 -1.38 23.85 1.44
CA ALA A 358 -0.90 24.38 2.72
C ALA A 358 -2.03 24.59 3.76
N GLY A 359 -3.07 23.75 3.68
CA GLY A 359 -4.32 23.84 4.43
C GLY A 359 -4.23 23.31 5.86
N LEU A 360 -3.42 23.94 6.71
CA LEU A 360 -3.22 23.53 8.11
C LEU A 360 -4.56 23.40 8.89
N LEU A 361 -5.51 24.29 8.63
CA LEU A 361 -6.84 24.24 9.26
C LEU A 361 -7.62 22.99 8.84
N GLY A 362 -7.59 22.62 7.56
CA GLY A 362 -8.22 21.40 7.07
C GLY A 362 -7.61 20.15 7.70
N ALA A 363 -6.29 20.08 7.78
CA ALA A 363 -5.58 19.00 8.46
C ALA A 363 -5.99 18.89 9.95
N LYS A 364 -6.11 20.01 10.67
CA LYS A 364 -6.60 20.03 12.06
C LYS A 364 -8.06 19.59 12.19
N GLN A 365 -8.93 19.94 11.25
CA GLN A 365 -10.32 19.50 11.23
C GLN A 365 -10.44 17.99 11.04
N ILE A 366 -9.69 17.43 10.07
CA ILE A 366 -9.60 15.99 9.82
C ILE A 366 -9.06 15.26 11.05
N HIS A 367 -7.98 15.76 11.63
CA HIS A 367 -7.38 15.18 12.81
C HIS A 367 -8.35 15.22 14.02
N GLY A 368 -9.03 16.35 14.25
CA GLY A 368 -10.05 16.45 15.28
C GLY A 368 -11.23 15.49 15.05
N PHE A 369 -11.62 15.25 13.79
CA PHE A 369 -12.60 14.22 13.46
C PHE A 369 -12.09 12.81 13.82
N ALA A 370 -10.84 12.48 13.49
CA ALA A 370 -10.22 11.20 13.83
C ALA A 370 -10.18 10.95 15.35
N ILE A 371 -9.84 11.97 16.14
CA ILE A 371 -9.83 11.91 17.62
C ILE A 371 -11.24 11.62 18.15
N ARG A 372 -12.27 12.35 17.66
CA ARG A 372 -13.66 12.12 18.08
C ARG A 372 -14.21 10.74 17.70
N ARG A 373 -13.61 10.10 16.70
CA ARG A 373 -13.94 8.74 16.25
C ARG A 373 -13.04 7.68 16.86
N GLU A 374 -12.11 8.06 17.72
CA GLU A 374 -11.13 7.17 18.36
C GLU A 374 -10.32 6.35 17.35
N ILE A 375 -10.03 6.90 16.16
CA ILE A 375 -9.21 6.25 15.11
C ILE A 375 -7.87 6.95 14.88
N ASN A 376 -7.53 7.95 15.70
CA ASN A 376 -6.31 8.74 15.57
C ASN A 376 -5.02 7.94 15.85
N HIS A 377 -5.11 6.76 16.48
CA HIS A 377 -3.98 5.88 16.76
C HIS A 377 -3.66 4.89 15.62
N GLU A 378 -4.48 4.86 14.58
CA GLU A 378 -4.28 4.00 13.41
C GLU A 378 -3.00 4.39 12.65
N LEU A 379 -2.05 3.46 12.53
CA LEU A 379 -0.71 3.68 11.94
C LEU A 379 -0.74 4.41 10.59
N THR A 380 -1.58 3.96 9.65
CA THR A 380 -1.69 4.58 8.32
C THR A 380 -2.16 6.04 8.39
N LEU A 381 -3.03 6.36 9.35
CA LEU A 381 -3.53 7.72 9.53
C LEU A 381 -2.49 8.60 10.25
N CYS A 382 -1.79 8.06 11.25
CA CYS A 382 -0.65 8.72 11.88
C CYS A 382 0.41 9.11 10.86
N ASN A 383 0.81 8.19 9.98
CA ASN A 383 1.80 8.43 8.93
C ASN A 383 1.38 9.58 8.01
N ALA A 384 0.14 9.56 7.53
CA ALA A 384 -0.41 10.62 6.69
C ALA A 384 -0.51 11.97 7.42
N LEU A 385 -0.87 11.99 8.70
CA LEU A 385 -0.95 13.20 9.52
C LEU A 385 0.43 13.81 9.79
N ILE A 386 1.46 12.99 10.07
CA ILE A 386 2.84 13.46 10.27
C ILE A 386 3.32 14.17 9.00
N ASP A 387 3.21 13.52 7.84
CA ASP A 387 3.59 14.10 6.55
C ASP A 387 2.83 15.39 6.25
N THR A 388 1.51 15.37 6.45
CA THR A 388 0.64 16.54 6.20
C THR A 388 1.01 17.72 7.10
N TYR A 389 1.20 17.50 8.40
CA TYR A 389 1.58 18.57 9.31
C TYR A 389 2.96 19.13 8.99
N SER A 390 3.92 18.26 8.65
CA SER A 390 5.26 18.69 8.22
C SER A 390 5.20 19.57 6.98
N LYS A 391 4.43 19.18 5.95
CA LYS A 391 4.24 19.96 4.71
C LYS A 391 3.45 21.25 4.91
N CYS A 392 2.48 21.26 5.82
CA CYS A 392 1.75 22.46 6.24
C CYS A 392 2.57 23.41 7.13
N GLY A 393 3.89 23.18 7.29
CA GLY A 393 4.76 24.05 8.06
C GLY A 393 4.65 23.87 9.58
N SER A 394 3.99 22.82 10.08
CA SER A 394 3.71 22.62 11.50
C SER A 394 4.42 21.39 12.09
N LEU A 395 5.74 21.48 12.20
CA LEU A 395 6.58 20.39 12.72
C LEU A 395 6.25 20.02 14.18
N SER A 396 5.70 20.96 14.96
CA SER A 396 5.26 20.70 16.34
C SER A 396 4.08 19.71 16.40
N TYR A 397 3.08 19.85 15.53
CA TYR A 397 1.98 18.90 15.45
C TYR A 397 2.43 17.55 14.87
N ALA A 398 3.32 17.56 13.88
CA ALA A 398 3.92 16.34 13.34
C ALA A 398 4.64 15.53 14.44
N ASN A 399 5.49 16.19 15.25
CA ASN A 399 6.14 15.57 16.40
C ASN A 399 5.14 15.06 17.43
N ARG A 400 4.07 15.81 17.72
CA ARG A 400 3.05 15.39 18.69
C ARG A 400 2.37 14.08 18.25
N VAL A 401 1.99 13.98 16.98
CA VAL A 401 1.41 12.75 16.42
C VAL A 401 2.42 11.60 16.50
N PHE A 402 3.65 11.84 16.07
CA PHE A 402 4.71 10.83 16.09
C PHE A 402 4.98 10.31 17.50
N GLU A 403 5.20 11.18 18.49
CA GLU A 403 5.59 10.77 19.84
C GLU A 403 4.42 10.22 20.66
N HIS A 404 3.24 10.84 20.60
CA HIS A 404 2.16 10.56 21.56
C HIS A 404 0.97 9.81 20.99
N GLU A 405 0.67 9.93 19.69
CA GLU A 405 -0.53 9.32 19.10
C GLU A 405 -0.19 8.01 18.35
N CYS A 406 0.99 7.95 17.73
CA CYS A 406 1.49 6.78 17.01
C CYS A 406 2.12 5.74 17.96
N VAL A 407 1.30 4.78 18.42
CA VAL A 407 1.70 3.72 19.38
C VAL A 407 2.75 2.79 18.81
N HIS A 408 2.54 2.31 17.58
CA HIS A 408 3.49 1.48 16.84
C HIS A 408 4.05 2.30 15.69
N LYS A 409 5.37 2.35 15.53
CA LYS A 409 6.04 3.12 14.49
C LYS A 409 6.69 2.16 13.50
N ASP A 410 6.39 2.33 12.23
CA ASP A 410 7.02 1.59 11.13
C ASP A 410 8.03 2.47 10.40
N ALA A 411 8.69 1.91 9.38
CA ALA A 411 9.65 2.67 8.57
C ALA A 411 9.01 3.91 7.92
N ILE A 412 7.71 3.88 7.62
CA ILE A 412 6.98 5.02 7.03
C ILE A 412 6.76 6.13 8.07
N SER A 413 6.45 5.80 9.33
CA SER A 413 6.36 6.78 10.43
C SER A 413 7.67 7.53 10.60
N TRP A 414 8.79 6.80 10.67
CA TRP A 414 10.12 7.38 10.79
C TRP A 414 10.50 8.19 9.56
N GLY A 415 10.23 7.67 8.36
CA GLY A 415 10.45 8.38 7.10
C GLY A 415 9.72 9.70 7.01
N SER A 416 8.47 9.74 7.44
CA SER A 416 7.62 10.93 7.41
C SER A 416 8.19 12.02 8.32
N ILE A 417 8.59 11.67 9.55
CA ILE A 417 9.14 12.67 10.48
C ILE A 417 10.56 13.11 10.08
N ILE A 418 11.42 12.19 9.62
CA ILE A 418 12.77 12.50 9.11
C ILE A 418 12.69 13.48 7.93
N SER A 419 11.83 13.17 6.96
CA SER A 419 11.58 14.05 5.81
C SER A 419 11.02 15.39 6.25
N GLY A 420 10.13 15.39 7.25
CA GLY A 420 9.61 16.60 7.88
C GLY A 420 10.70 17.50 8.46
N TYR A 421 11.66 16.97 9.22
CA TYR A 421 12.81 17.76 9.69
C TYR A 421 13.70 18.24 8.53
N GLY A 422 13.89 17.42 7.50
CA GLY A 422 14.62 17.81 6.29
C GLY A 422 13.97 18.97 5.52
N LEU A 423 12.64 18.97 5.37
CA LEU A 423 11.87 20.07 4.75
C LEU A 423 12.00 21.39 5.51
N HIS A 424 12.18 21.32 6.82
CA HIS A 424 12.34 22.47 7.71
C HIS A 424 13.81 22.88 7.91
N GLY A 425 14.74 22.33 7.11
CA GLY A 425 16.18 22.66 7.17
C GLY A 425 16.90 22.14 8.42
N GLN A 426 16.28 21.23 9.18
CA GLN A 426 16.82 20.69 10.43
C GLN A 426 17.50 19.32 10.21
N GLY A 427 18.45 19.25 9.27
CA GLY A 427 19.10 17.99 8.86
C GLY A 427 19.77 17.22 10.01
N ARG A 428 20.32 17.90 11.02
CA ARG A 428 20.93 17.23 12.19
C ARG A 428 19.92 16.40 12.97
N MET A 429 18.69 16.91 13.10
CA MET A 429 17.60 16.18 13.75
C MET A 429 17.14 15.01 12.88
N ALA A 430 17.09 15.19 11.56
CA ALA A 430 16.78 14.11 10.62
C ALA A 430 17.79 12.95 10.73
N VAL A 431 19.08 13.24 10.80
CA VAL A 431 20.14 12.24 11.03
C VAL A 431 19.97 11.56 12.39
N THR A 432 19.71 12.33 13.45
CA THR A 432 19.51 11.79 14.80
C THR A 432 18.31 10.84 14.86
N LEU A 433 17.21 11.18 14.19
CA LEU A 433 16.02 10.34 14.10
C LEU A 433 16.27 9.09 13.27
N PHE A 434 17.07 9.18 12.20
CA PHE A 434 17.50 8.02 11.42
C PHE A 434 18.33 7.05 12.27
N ASP A 435 19.31 7.55 13.03
CA ASP A 435 20.11 6.72 13.92
C ASP A 435 19.22 6.04 15.00
N LYS A 436 18.26 6.77 15.59
CA LYS A 436 17.26 6.20 16.51
C LYS A 436 16.36 5.14 15.86
N MET A 437 15.96 5.31 14.61
CA MET A 437 15.18 4.31 13.87
C MET A 437 15.95 2.98 13.79
N LEU A 438 17.26 3.04 13.48
CA LEU A 438 18.12 1.87 13.40
C LEU A 438 18.34 1.23 14.78
N GLU A 439 18.47 2.03 15.85
CA GLU A 439 18.56 1.54 17.23
C GLU A 439 17.30 0.76 17.65
N ASN A 440 16.13 1.18 17.15
CA ASN A 440 14.87 0.46 17.34
C ASN A 440 14.73 -0.80 16.46
N LYS A 441 15.80 -1.20 15.75
CA LYS A 441 15.83 -2.37 14.86
C LYS A 441 14.79 -2.31 13.73
N ILE A 442 14.43 -1.10 13.31
CA ILE A 442 13.54 -0.92 12.16
C ILE A 442 14.41 -0.75 10.93
N GLU A 443 14.26 -1.66 9.97
CA GLU A 443 15.04 -1.62 8.74
C GLU A 443 14.65 -0.41 7.87
N PRO A 444 15.64 0.32 7.34
CA PRO A 444 15.38 1.48 6.51
C PRO A 444 14.92 1.05 5.11
N VAL A 445 13.83 1.64 4.63
CA VAL A 445 13.40 1.54 3.23
C VAL A 445 14.00 2.66 2.40
N ILE A 446 14.11 2.47 1.09
CA ILE A 446 14.77 3.40 0.14
C ILE A 446 14.25 4.84 0.29
N SER A 447 12.93 5.03 0.47
CA SER A 447 12.35 6.37 0.63
C SER A 447 12.84 7.12 1.89
N VAL A 448 13.04 6.41 3.00
CA VAL A 448 13.58 6.99 4.25
C VAL A 448 15.03 7.41 4.04
N ILE A 449 15.79 6.58 3.33
CA ILE A 449 17.21 6.80 3.04
C ILE A 449 17.38 8.05 2.17
N VAL A 450 16.62 8.14 1.07
CA VAL A 450 16.60 9.33 0.21
C VAL A 450 16.17 10.55 1.02
N GLY A 451 15.17 10.43 1.89
CA GLY A 451 14.72 11.50 2.78
C GLY A 451 15.82 12.04 3.70
N VAL A 452 16.57 11.18 4.38
CA VAL A 452 17.67 11.61 5.26
C VAL A 452 18.87 12.15 4.46
N LEU A 453 19.21 11.57 3.32
CA LEU A 453 20.28 12.07 2.46
C LEU A 453 19.94 13.45 1.87
N SER A 454 18.68 13.66 1.46
CA SER A 454 18.18 14.97 1.02
C SER A 454 18.23 16.01 2.16
N ALA A 455 17.92 15.60 3.39
CA ALA A 455 18.06 16.45 4.56
C ALA A 455 19.52 16.81 4.85
N CYS A 456 20.45 15.85 4.71
CA CYS A 456 21.89 16.11 4.82
C CYS A 456 22.36 17.09 3.75
N CYS A 457 21.91 16.92 2.52
CA CYS A 457 22.18 17.81 1.42
C CYS A 457 21.75 19.25 1.74
N LYS A 458 20.46 19.48 2.00
CA LYS A 458 19.91 20.81 2.31
C LYS A 458 20.52 21.50 3.54
N SER A 459 21.12 20.73 4.45
CA SER A 459 21.78 21.24 5.67
C SER A 459 23.31 21.23 5.59
N GLY A 460 23.91 20.90 4.44
CA GLY A 460 25.37 20.85 4.26
C GLY A 460 26.09 19.79 5.10
N LEU A 461 25.39 18.72 5.53
CA LEU A 461 25.93 17.66 6.40
C LEU A 461 26.57 16.53 5.60
N ILE A 462 27.58 16.87 4.80
CA ILE A 462 28.20 15.94 3.83
C ILE A 462 28.81 14.71 4.52
N ASN A 463 29.51 14.92 5.64
CA ASN A 463 30.14 13.82 6.38
C ASN A 463 29.10 12.83 6.94
N ASP A 464 28.00 13.34 7.50
CA ASP A 464 26.93 12.50 8.02
C ASP A 464 26.19 11.78 6.89
N GLY A 465 25.95 12.46 5.77
CA GLY A 465 25.35 11.88 4.56
C GLY A 465 26.18 10.74 3.98
N MET A 466 27.49 10.94 3.83
CA MET A 466 28.40 9.87 3.35
C MET A 466 28.50 8.71 4.34
N ARG A 467 28.58 8.99 5.64
CA ARG A 467 28.52 7.96 6.69
C ARG A 467 27.27 7.10 6.58
N ILE A 468 26.12 7.72 6.35
CA ILE A 468 24.83 7.02 6.19
C ILE A 468 24.84 6.18 4.90
N TYR A 469 25.26 6.77 3.77
CA TYR A 469 25.34 6.08 2.48
C TYR A 469 26.22 4.82 2.57
N ASP A 470 27.43 4.94 3.11
CA ASP A 470 28.35 3.82 3.25
C ASP A 470 27.83 2.74 4.22
N LYS A 471 27.17 3.14 5.31
CA LYS A 471 26.56 2.20 6.27
C LYS A 471 25.46 1.38 5.60
N ILE A 472 24.62 2.00 4.78
CA ILE A 472 23.53 1.33 4.07
C ILE A 472 24.06 0.31 3.06
N MET A 473 25.05 0.73 2.27
CA MET A 473 25.67 -0.11 1.24
C MET A 473 26.37 -1.35 1.84
N ASN A 474 27.07 -1.17 2.96
CA ASN A 474 27.91 -2.22 3.52
C ASN A 474 27.19 -3.11 4.54
N ALA A 475 26.41 -2.51 5.46
CA ALA A 475 25.76 -3.27 6.54
C ALA A 475 24.41 -3.84 6.13
N TYR A 476 23.61 -3.09 5.36
CA TYR A 476 22.28 -3.51 4.93
C TYR A 476 22.26 -4.11 3.52
N LYS A 477 23.37 -4.04 2.78
CA LYS A 477 23.52 -4.57 1.41
C LYS A 477 22.42 -4.08 0.45
N ILE A 478 21.92 -2.87 0.68
CA ILE A 478 20.94 -2.23 -0.20
C ILE A 478 21.69 -1.71 -1.43
N GLU A 479 21.21 -2.07 -2.62
CA GLU A 479 21.79 -1.57 -3.87
C GLU A 479 21.50 -0.07 -4.05
N PRO A 480 22.47 0.70 -4.58
CA PRO A 480 22.33 2.15 -4.68
C PRO A 480 21.33 2.50 -5.78
N THR A 481 20.34 3.32 -5.46
CA THR A 481 19.38 3.84 -6.45
C THR A 481 19.86 5.14 -7.06
N VAL A 482 19.28 5.53 -8.21
CA VAL A 482 19.59 6.78 -8.89
C VAL A 482 19.33 7.99 -7.98
N GLU A 483 18.27 7.94 -7.17
CA GLU A 483 17.88 8.99 -6.22
C GLU A 483 18.89 9.14 -5.07
N MET A 484 19.40 8.01 -4.55
CA MET A 484 20.45 8.04 -3.54
C MET A 484 21.74 8.66 -4.10
N CYS A 485 22.13 8.26 -5.31
CA CYS A 485 23.30 8.81 -5.99
C CYS A 485 23.13 10.30 -6.32
N ALA A 486 21.93 10.73 -6.72
CA ALA A 486 21.63 12.15 -6.96
C ALA A 486 21.83 12.98 -5.68
N CYS A 487 21.40 12.50 -4.51
CA CYS A 487 21.64 13.18 -3.24
C CYS A 487 23.15 13.28 -2.91
N VAL A 488 23.94 12.26 -3.24
CA VAL A 488 25.40 12.28 -3.04
C VAL A 488 26.08 13.30 -3.96
N VAL A 489 25.69 13.34 -5.23
CA VAL A 489 26.20 14.33 -6.20
C VAL A 489 25.82 15.74 -5.77
N ASP A 490 24.59 15.96 -5.31
CA ASP A 490 24.14 17.27 -4.80
C ASP A 490 24.93 17.69 -3.54
N MET A 491 25.21 16.75 -2.62
CA MET A 491 26.05 17.01 -1.45
C MET A 491 27.47 17.47 -1.82
N PHE A 492 28.14 16.79 -2.77
CA PHE A 492 29.45 17.24 -3.26
C PHE A 492 29.36 18.56 -4.03
N GLY A 493 28.30 18.69 -4.82
CA GLY A 493 27.99 19.90 -5.58
C GLY A 493 27.91 21.14 -4.69
N GLN A 494 27.16 21.07 -3.59
CA GLN A 494 26.99 22.20 -2.66
C GLN A 494 28.25 22.57 -1.88
N SER A 495 29.22 21.64 -1.71
CA SER A 495 30.54 21.98 -1.20
C SER A 495 31.48 22.63 -2.22
N GLY A 496 31.06 22.78 -3.47
CA GLY A 496 31.92 23.24 -4.57
C GLY A 496 32.92 22.19 -5.09
N ASP A 497 32.93 20.97 -4.53
CA ASP A 497 33.79 19.87 -4.99
C ASP A 497 33.15 19.14 -6.19
N LEU A 498 32.96 19.89 -7.27
CA LEU A 498 32.31 19.39 -8.48
C LEU A 498 33.12 18.28 -9.16
N LYS A 499 34.44 18.25 -8.95
CA LYS A 499 35.30 17.18 -9.48
C LYS A 499 34.99 15.86 -8.82
N ARG A 500 34.91 15.83 -7.48
CA ARG A 500 34.48 14.64 -6.75
C ARG A 500 33.06 14.21 -7.11
N ALA A 501 32.17 15.16 -7.38
CA ALA A 501 30.82 14.87 -7.88
C ALA A 501 30.88 14.13 -9.23
N LEU A 502 31.68 14.59 -10.18
CA LEU A 502 31.85 13.95 -11.48
C LEU A 502 32.56 12.58 -11.39
N ASP A 503 33.59 12.46 -10.55
CA ASP A 503 34.29 11.20 -10.28
C ASP A 503 33.33 10.16 -9.66
N PHE A 504 32.42 10.60 -8.78
CA PHE A 504 31.37 9.75 -8.25
C PHE A 504 30.42 9.26 -9.35
N ILE A 505 29.93 10.16 -10.22
CA ILE A 505 29.06 9.80 -11.36
C ILE A 505 29.72 8.74 -12.25
N ASN A 506 31.01 8.91 -12.55
CA ASN A 506 31.76 7.97 -13.40
C ASN A 506 32.00 6.60 -12.74
N SER A 507 31.91 6.51 -11.41
CA SER A 507 32.10 5.25 -10.66
C SER A 507 30.78 4.60 -10.21
N MET A 508 29.63 5.17 -10.59
CA MET A 508 28.32 4.60 -10.29
C MET A 508 28.13 3.24 -10.97
N ARG A 509 27.53 2.30 -10.24
CA ARG A 509 27.11 0.98 -10.78
C ARG A 509 25.77 1.05 -11.52
N VAL A 510 24.97 2.06 -11.23
CA VAL A 510 23.68 2.32 -11.88
C VAL A 510 23.86 3.41 -12.91
N GLU A 511 23.18 3.30 -14.05
CA GLU A 511 23.23 4.33 -15.08
C GLU A 511 22.75 5.69 -14.53
N PRO A 512 23.53 6.77 -14.67
CA PRO A 512 23.16 8.08 -14.17
C PRO A 512 21.92 8.63 -14.89
N GLY A 513 20.82 8.78 -14.14
CA GLY A 513 19.55 9.34 -14.64
C GLY A 513 19.48 10.87 -14.61
N PRO A 514 18.34 11.46 -15.03
CA PRO A 514 18.16 12.91 -15.10
C PRO A 514 18.37 13.64 -13.76
N SER A 515 17.98 13.04 -12.64
CA SER A 515 18.16 13.64 -11.30
C SER A 515 19.63 13.83 -10.93
N VAL A 516 20.49 12.88 -11.29
CA VAL A 516 21.94 12.91 -11.02
C VAL A 516 22.61 14.02 -11.83
N TRP A 517 22.35 14.06 -13.14
CA TRP A 517 22.90 15.12 -13.99
C TRP A 517 22.30 16.49 -13.67
N GLY A 518 21.02 16.54 -13.27
CA GLY A 518 20.37 17.76 -12.78
C GLY A 518 21.04 18.33 -11.53
N ALA A 519 21.42 17.47 -10.58
CA ALA A 519 22.17 17.88 -9.40
C ALA A 519 23.54 18.50 -9.75
N LEU A 520 24.30 17.85 -10.64
CA LEU A 520 25.58 18.40 -11.12
C LEU A 520 25.38 19.71 -11.90
N LEU A 521 24.35 19.80 -12.73
CA LEU A 521 24.01 21.00 -13.49
C LEU A 521 23.71 22.18 -12.55
N SER A 522 22.87 21.96 -11.55
CA SER A 522 22.52 22.96 -10.54
C SER A 522 23.77 23.46 -9.80
N ALA A 523 24.58 22.54 -9.28
CA ALA A 523 25.80 22.88 -8.55
C ALA A 523 26.83 23.62 -9.43
N SER A 524 26.99 23.20 -10.69
CA SER A 524 27.89 23.87 -11.64
C SER A 524 27.46 25.29 -11.97
N ALA A 525 26.14 25.56 -11.99
CA ALA A 525 25.60 26.91 -12.18
C ALA A 525 25.90 27.80 -10.97
N VAL A 526 25.67 27.28 -9.74
CA VAL A 526 25.96 28.00 -8.48
C VAL A 526 27.44 28.37 -8.36
N HIS A 527 28.34 27.46 -8.75
CA HIS A 527 29.79 27.67 -8.66
C HIS A 527 30.44 28.23 -9.93
N GLY A 528 29.66 28.57 -10.96
CA GLY A 528 30.17 29.15 -12.21
C GLY A 528 31.09 28.24 -13.03
N ASN A 529 31.03 26.91 -12.85
CA ASN A 529 31.87 25.96 -13.56
C ASN A 529 31.27 25.60 -14.93
N THR A 530 31.67 26.33 -15.96
CA THR A 530 31.15 26.18 -17.32
C THR A 530 31.42 24.81 -17.95
N GLU A 531 32.54 24.17 -17.62
CA GLU A 531 32.91 22.85 -18.17
C GLU A 531 31.94 21.77 -17.68
N MET A 532 31.76 21.66 -16.36
CA MET A 532 30.86 20.65 -15.78
C MET A 532 29.39 20.93 -16.08
N HIS A 533 29.03 22.21 -16.21
CA HIS A 533 27.69 22.61 -16.67
C HIS A 533 27.41 22.09 -18.09
N GLU A 534 28.37 22.22 -19.01
CA GLU A 534 28.21 21.73 -20.38
C GLU A 534 28.11 20.19 -20.44
N VAL A 535 28.91 19.48 -19.63
CA VAL A 535 28.85 18.02 -19.50
C VAL A 535 27.49 17.55 -18.99
N ALA A 536 27.04 18.10 -17.86
CA ALA A 536 25.77 17.73 -17.24
C ALA A 536 24.58 17.99 -18.17
N TYR A 537 24.59 19.14 -18.84
CA TYR A 537 23.56 19.47 -19.81
C TYR A 537 23.51 18.51 -21.01
N LYS A 538 24.66 18.19 -21.63
CA LYS A 538 24.72 17.29 -22.79
C LYS A 538 24.14 15.92 -22.44
N SER A 539 24.42 15.44 -21.23
CA SER A 539 23.83 14.22 -20.69
C SER A 539 22.30 14.34 -20.53
N LEU A 540 21.80 15.45 -19.96
CA LEU A 540 20.35 15.69 -19.78
C LEU A 540 19.59 15.74 -21.10
N VAL A 541 20.12 16.38 -22.14
CA VAL A 541 19.47 16.40 -23.46
C VAL A 541 19.43 15.02 -24.10
N ARG A 542 20.46 14.21 -23.88
CA ARG A 542 20.49 12.83 -24.38
C ARG A 542 19.43 11.97 -23.67
N LEU A 543 19.23 12.17 -22.37
CA LEU A 543 18.26 11.43 -21.56
C LEU A 543 16.82 11.93 -21.74
N GLU A 544 16.62 13.23 -21.84
CA GLU A 544 15.32 13.89 -21.91
C GLU A 544 15.24 14.83 -23.13
N PRO A 545 15.16 14.27 -24.35
CA PRO A 545 15.18 15.03 -25.60
C PRO A 545 14.00 16.01 -25.78
N ASP A 546 12.91 15.77 -25.06
CA ASP A 546 11.67 16.54 -25.17
C ASP A 546 11.46 17.51 -23.99
N ASN A 547 12.43 17.60 -23.08
CA ASN A 547 12.33 18.50 -21.93
C ASN A 547 12.83 19.91 -22.30
N SER A 548 11.89 20.82 -22.52
CA SER A 548 12.17 22.21 -22.89
C SER A 548 13.05 22.98 -21.90
N SER A 549 13.01 22.65 -20.60
CA SER A 549 13.72 23.39 -19.54
C SER A 549 15.23 23.22 -19.67
N ASN A 550 15.67 22.01 -20.04
CA ASN A 550 17.07 21.71 -20.33
C ASN A 550 17.59 22.70 -21.38
N TYR A 551 16.94 22.78 -22.55
CA TYR A 551 17.38 23.64 -23.65
C TYR A 551 17.38 25.13 -23.30
N VAL A 552 16.38 25.60 -22.54
CA VAL A 552 16.35 27.00 -22.06
C VAL A 552 17.55 27.28 -21.16
N SER A 553 17.89 26.37 -20.25
CA SER A 553 19.04 26.50 -19.36
C SER A 553 20.36 26.60 -20.13
N LEU A 554 20.60 25.73 -21.13
CA LEU A 554 21.80 25.84 -21.96
C LEU A 554 21.82 27.11 -22.81
N SER A 555 20.68 27.50 -23.37
CA SER A 555 20.58 28.76 -24.12
C SER A 555 21.00 29.94 -23.24
N ASN A 556 20.66 29.94 -21.95
CA ASN A 556 21.06 30.98 -21.01
C ASN A 556 22.55 30.90 -20.67
N LEU A 557 23.12 29.70 -20.47
CA LEU A 557 24.56 29.51 -20.24
C LEU A 557 25.41 30.05 -21.39
N TYR A 558 25.07 29.70 -22.64
CA TYR A 558 25.82 30.17 -23.79
C TYR A 558 25.62 31.66 -24.03
N ALA A 559 24.46 32.22 -23.68
CA ALA A 559 24.26 33.67 -23.69
C ALA A 559 25.18 34.35 -22.67
N ALA A 560 25.28 33.83 -21.43
CA ALA A 560 26.19 34.33 -20.40
C ALA A 560 27.67 34.23 -20.83
N SER A 561 28.02 33.18 -21.58
CA SER A 561 29.34 32.98 -22.18
C SER A 561 29.57 33.74 -23.49
N LYS A 562 28.62 34.58 -23.91
CA LYS A 562 28.64 35.38 -25.16
C LYS A 562 28.79 34.56 -26.46
N LYS A 563 28.42 33.27 -26.44
CA LYS A 563 28.45 32.35 -27.60
C LYS A 563 27.11 32.37 -28.35
N TRP A 564 26.78 33.49 -28.98
CA TRP A 564 25.48 33.75 -29.62
C TRP A 564 25.15 32.81 -30.79
N ASP A 565 26.17 32.33 -31.49
CA ASP A 565 26.06 31.32 -32.56
C ASP A 565 25.48 30.00 -32.03
N VAL A 566 25.96 29.56 -30.86
CA VAL A 566 25.47 28.34 -30.21
C VAL A 566 24.07 28.53 -29.62
N VAL A 567 23.79 29.72 -29.05
CA VAL A 567 22.44 30.08 -28.58
C VAL A 567 21.41 29.98 -29.72
N ALA A 568 21.74 30.51 -30.90
CA ALA A 568 20.86 30.42 -32.07
C ALA A 568 20.60 28.96 -32.44
N ARG A 569 21.63 28.11 -32.49
CA ARG A 569 21.48 26.67 -32.76
C ARG A 569 20.58 25.97 -31.74
N VAL A 570 20.76 26.21 -30.44
CA VAL A 570 19.94 25.60 -29.39
C VAL A 570 18.47 25.99 -29.54
N ARG A 571 18.18 27.27 -29.81
CA ARG A 571 16.82 27.76 -30.03
C ARG A 571 16.18 27.23 -31.31
N THR A 572 16.98 27.02 -32.36
CA THR A 572 16.50 26.35 -33.59
C THR A 572 16.08 24.92 -33.30
N VAL A 573 16.89 24.14 -32.58
CA VAL A 573 16.55 22.76 -32.17
C VAL A 573 15.27 22.71 -31.33
N MET A 574 15.09 23.66 -30.39
CA MET A 574 13.85 23.76 -29.63
C MET A 574 12.64 23.97 -30.54
N LYS A 575 12.75 24.86 -31.54
CA LYS A 575 11.67 25.17 -32.49
C LYS A 575 11.34 23.99 -33.38
N GLU A 576 12.36 23.30 -33.91
CA GLU A 576 12.20 22.10 -34.76
C GLU A 576 11.50 20.96 -34.00
N ARG A 577 11.73 20.84 -32.69
CA ARG A 577 11.08 19.86 -31.83
C ARG A 577 9.73 20.30 -31.28
N GLY A 578 9.26 21.50 -31.62
CA GLY A 578 8.00 22.05 -31.11
C GLY A 578 8.02 22.40 -29.62
N LEU A 579 9.20 22.46 -28.99
CA LEU A 579 9.37 22.76 -27.58
C LEU A 579 9.14 24.26 -27.31
N ARG A 580 8.41 24.56 -26.24
CA ARG A 580 8.10 25.94 -25.82
C ARG A 580 8.57 26.18 -24.39
N LYS A 581 9.02 27.41 -24.11
CA LYS A 581 9.33 27.84 -22.74
C LYS A 581 8.03 27.87 -21.93
N VAL A 582 7.97 27.11 -20.84
CA VAL A 582 6.87 27.17 -19.87
C VAL A 582 7.08 28.39 -18.97
N PRO A 583 6.09 29.29 -18.82
CA PRO A 583 6.19 30.42 -17.89
C PRO A 583 6.15 29.94 -16.45
N GLY A 584 6.96 30.55 -15.57
CA GLY A 584 6.86 30.29 -14.13
C GLY A 584 5.50 30.75 -13.59
N CYS A 585 4.97 30.04 -12.60
CA CYS A 585 3.68 30.32 -11.98
C CYS A 585 3.77 30.13 -10.47
N SER A 586 3.17 31.03 -9.70
CA SER A 586 2.89 30.89 -8.28
C SER A 586 1.40 31.11 -8.02
N TRP A 587 0.87 30.62 -6.89
CA TRP A 587 -0.55 30.80 -6.56
C TRP A 587 -0.78 30.92 -5.06
N ILE A 588 -1.89 31.57 -4.69
CA ILE A 588 -2.36 31.69 -3.31
C ILE A 588 -3.88 31.51 -3.25
N SER A 589 -4.37 30.81 -2.22
CA SER A 589 -5.80 30.64 -1.98
C SER A 589 -6.27 31.56 -0.86
N ILE A 590 -7.13 32.53 -1.18
CA ILE A 590 -7.73 33.47 -0.24
C ILE A 590 -9.24 33.26 -0.28
N ASN A 591 -9.91 33.08 0.86
CA ASN A 591 -11.37 32.88 0.92
C ASN A 591 -11.93 31.78 -0.01
N SER A 592 -11.17 30.69 -0.20
CA SER A 592 -11.49 29.60 -1.12
C SER A 592 -11.46 29.96 -2.62
N THR A 593 -10.92 31.13 -2.99
CA THR A 593 -10.56 31.46 -4.37
C THR A 593 -9.05 31.39 -4.56
N THR A 594 -8.60 30.60 -5.53
CA THR A 594 -7.19 30.47 -5.90
C THR A 594 -6.81 31.55 -6.92
N HIS A 595 -5.81 32.36 -6.57
CA HIS A 595 -5.26 33.42 -7.39
C HIS A 595 -3.90 32.98 -7.94
N ASN A 596 -3.77 32.90 -9.26
CA ASN A 596 -2.55 32.49 -9.95
C ASN A 596 -1.77 33.71 -10.47
N PHE A 597 -0.45 33.64 -10.42
CA PHE A 597 0.47 34.69 -10.85
C PHE A 597 1.54 34.07 -11.76
N TYR A 598 1.47 34.38 -13.05
CA TYR A 598 2.49 33.98 -14.00
C TYR A 598 3.59 35.04 -14.12
N VAL A 599 4.82 34.60 -14.39
CA VAL A 599 5.95 35.52 -14.63
C VAL A 599 5.59 36.50 -15.75
N ALA A 600 5.73 37.80 -15.47
CA ALA A 600 5.37 38.94 -16.32
C ALA A 600 3.87 39.09 -16.65
N ASP A 601 2.98 38.35 -16.01
CA ASP A 601 1.53 38.53 -16.14
C ASP A 601 1.01 39.63 -15.20
N LYS A 602 0.20 40.54 -15.75
CA LYS A 602 -0.47 41.64 -15.02
C LYS A 602 -1.99 41.55 -15.07
N SER A 603 -2.53 40.43 -15.56
CA SER A 603 -3.96 40.20 -15.76
C SER A 603 -4.78 40.14 -14.47
N HIS A 604 -4.14 39.95 -13.32
CA HIS A 604 -4.82 39.84 -12.04
C HIS A 604 -5.62 41.14 -11.71
N PRO A 605 -6.90 41.05 -11.28
CA PRO A 605 -7.75 42.22 -11.04
C PRO A 605 -7.15 43.25 -10.06
N CYS A 606 -6.36 42.78 -9.09
CA CYS A 606 -5.69 43.60 -8.08
C CYS A 606 -4.19 43.83 -8.36
N SER A 607 -3.70 43.61 -9.59
CA SER A 607 -2.27 43.63 -9.91
C SER A 607 -1.58 44.94 -9.50
N GLY A 608 -2.22 46.10 -9.71
CA GLY A 608 -1.68 47.40 -9.31
C GLY A 608 -1.43 47.53 -7.81
N SER A 609 -2.37 47.11 -6.96
CA SER A 609 -2.22 47.13 -5.51
C SER A 609 -1.17 46.15 -5.02
N ILE A 610 -1.09 44.96 -5.64
CA ILE A 610 -0.11 43.93 -5.31
C ILE A 610 1.31 44.43 -5.62
N HIS A 611 1.54 45.01 -6.81
CA HIS A 611 2.83 45.57 -7.17
C HIS A 611 3.22 46.76 -6.29
N THR A 612 2.28 47.64 -5.94
CA THR A 612 2.54 48.75 -5.00
C THR A 612 2.99 48.24 -3.62
N MET A 613 2.36 47.17 -3.13
CA MET A 613 2.74 46.55 -1.85
C MET A 613 4.10 45.87 -1.93
N LEU A 614 4.38 45.15 -3.03
CA LEU A 614 5.68 44.54 -3.31
C LEU A 614 6.79 45.58 -3.36
N ASP A 615 6.59 46.70 -4.06
CA ASP A 615 7.56 47.80 -4.12
C ASP A 615 7.83 48.39 -2.74
N GLY A 616 6.80 48.50 -1.90
CA GLY A 616 6.92 48.91 -0.50
C GLY A 616 7.74 47.92 0.34
N LEU A 617 7.48 46.62 0.21
CA LEU A 617 8.24 45.55 0.87
C LEU A 617 9.70 45.53 0.41
N VAL A 618 9.95 45.61 -0.91
CA VAL A 618 11.28 45.67 -1.49
C VAL A 618 12.05 46.88 -0.98
N SER A 619 11.40 48.05 -0.90
CA SER A 619 11.99 49.27 -0.34
C SER A 619 12.33 49.10 1.14
N ALA A 620 11.46 48.48 1.92
CA ALA A 620 11.69 48.19 3.34
C ALA A 620 12.82 47.15 3.55
N MET A 621 12.92 46.14 2.68
CA MET A 621 13.99 45.13 2.70
C MET A 621 15.34 45.77 2.33
N LYS A 622 15.38 46.66 1.33
CA LYS A 622 16.58 47.43 0.96
C LYS A 622 17.03 48.38 2.08
N LEU A 623 16.11 48.94 2.86
CA LEU A 623 16.41 49.81 4.00
C LEU A 623 16.99 49.05 5.21
N ASN A 624 16.65 47.76 5.38
CA ASN A 624 17.02 46.98 6.57
C ASN A 624 18.20 45.99 6.38
N CYS A 625 18.72 45.82 5.16
CA CYS A 625 19.77 44.82 4.88
C CYS A 625 20.97 45.41 4.12
N TYR A 626 22.04 45.77 4.84
CA TYR A 626 23.40 45.88 4.26
C TYR A 626 24.10 44.52 4.41
N SER A 627 23.93 43.62 3.43
CA SER A 627 24.93 42.59 3.14
C SER A 627 25.03 42.35 1.61
N PRO A 628 26.24 42.15 1.05
CA PRO A 628 26.43 42.02 -0.40
C PRO A 628 25.76 40.78 -1.02
N ASP A 629 25.51 39.73 -0.22
CA ASP A 629 24.99 38.45 -0.71
C ASP A 629 23.49 38.48 -1.07
N PHE A 630 22.74 39.48 -0.60
CA PHE A 630 21.31 39.63 -0.93
C PHE A 630 21.07 40.28 -2.30
N VAL A 631 22.05 41.00 -2.85
CA VAL A 631 21.92 41.69 -4.15
C VAL A 631 21.78 40.68 -5.29
N CYS A 632 22.47 39.53 -5.19
CA CYS A 632 22.41 38.45 -6.18
C CYS A 632 21.02 37.76 -6.22
N PHE A 633 20.26 37.78 -5.12
CA PHE A 633 18.92 37.19 -5.04
C PHE A 633 17.83 38.07 -5.66
N MET A 634 18.05 39.40 -5.71
CA MET A 634 17.08 40.37 -6.22
C MET A 634 17.15 40.54 -7.74
N GLU A 635 18.31 40.35 -8.37
CA GLU A 635 18.45 40.40 -9.83
C GLU A 635 17.79 39.21 -10.56
N VAL A 636 17.39 38.16 -9.82
CA VAL A 636 16.67 36.98 -10.36
C VAL A 636 15.14 37.15 -10.29
N LEU A 637 14.64 38.17 -9.58
CA LEU A 637 13.21 38.45 -9.39
C LEU A 637 12.65 39.53 -10.34
N GLU A 638 13.51 40.28 -11.04
CA GLU A 638 13.14 41.11 -12.20
C GLU A 638 13.21 40.29 -13.50
#